data_AF-A0A3R9Q8F0-F1
#
_entry.id   AF-A0A3R9Q8F0-F1
#
_cell.length_a   1.000
_cell.length_b   1.000
_cell.length_c   1.000
_cell.angle_alpha   90.00
_cell.angle_beta   90.00
_cell.angle_gamma   90.00
#
_symmetry.space_group_name_H-M   'P 1'
#
loop_
_entity.id
_entity.type
_entity.pdbx_description
1 polymer ?
#
loop_
_entity_poly.entity_id
_entity_poly.type
_entity_poly.pdbx_seq_one_letter_code
_entity_poly.pdbx_strand_id
1 'polypeptide(L)'
;MSFYKGCTVPVRNPGGGVYLAVEIPEQDDFLKYLDCLRRFLELSIRASGVGGSEERLELVADLIALFYKVPLLEEPIRGLSLSPFKAYLTYRVMRHNFRDLDEKSMKDVMESLSDAHREMSDIFELLDRISDLSEDIFIRAPADTRPGYNISSLIVHLLAVSALAWSKGSGLGRRERAILRIASLLHDIGKPLDPEHHVSRSVGEARKLLSGILSIEDLEEVLEIIENHHNPGYSGRFKGEVSILREADHFSAGADRLNSLIWASIIGELAELSGLSEEDAFETYYVRGEWGRWLELERRRPGITRELTEKCVKYALSEYRMEEGEERFEGVHIVKLDVASIQDFIRDSEKLPLLSASSYIVDLAVMFNSLRAVQAEIPGYPVECFLYSAGGNVIALFPREMLDMARKPLRRAFSEEYLGFGPLSVNIADTELIDNYRKMIEELDRRLEVEKISIKQDRGIISLGIEMLCDFCRKGPATMDLRIGEEVFHLCEECEGRYAFFRSRGHMRNKWEEAETLSGKKLREVFGREWNDVSEWILELIAGHDEEPGEERYLNIAVVKLDGNLMGSFMARSINLSDALERSARIDISLKKAFKEAIKAIHDSCGEKEEARVILGLQYIGGDDSLILAPSWLSYPLSLILMVEFARNMGYSLIDECTYTGATLSVGLAAMPPAHNIWAALDAVSVLLSRAKDKGRFPFYMGAIAFDVTEGGLLTGETAGARMRELQKLHLSCQPWIIGPYGDGGCDPFKPFRVPPRAEREVRPERGLDALWALIKVLGGEEIDPLRSPDSELRSLYRELMRRSYEEYERAKRGEETRLKEIRRFIRKVESFPSRFGFSLSDREYSSLARALALYESEDRGLRSLFMNDILEDLNRLCKILMGGAA
;
A
#
# COMPACT_ATOMS: atom_id res chain seq x y z
N MET A 1 -30.61 12.32 -13.73
CA MET A 1 -30.47 11.48 -12.54
C MET A 1 -29.00 11.20 -12.43
N SER A 2 -28.41 11.49 -11.26
CA SER A 2 -27.03 11.13 -10.98
C SER A 2 -26.98 9.67 -10.55
N PHE A 3 -25.93 8.96 -10.96
CA PHE A 3 -25.66 7.61 -10.51
C PHE A 3 -24.47 7.63 -9.55
N TYR A 4 -24.44 6.67 -8.64
CA TYR A 4 -23.43 6.61 -7.60
C TYR A 4 -22.78 5.23 -7.55
N LYS A 5 -21.55 5.15 -7.07
CA LYS A 5 -20.90 3.93 -6.58
C LYS A 5 -20.84 3.97 -5.06
N GLY A 6 -21.21 2.88 -4.41
CA GLY A 6 -20.99 2.68 -2.98
C GLY A 6 -19.54 2.28 -2.68
N CYS A 7 -18.92 2.86 -1.66
CA CYS A 7 -17.51 2.65 -1.31
C CYS A 7 -17.38 1.94 0.05
N THR A 8 -17.07 0.64 0.02
CA THR A 8 -16.73 -0.16 1.23
C THR A 8 -15.40 0.28 1.86
N VAL A 9 -14.51 0.86 1.06
CA VAL A 9 -13.39 1.67 1.54
C VAL A 9 -13.74 3.13 1.30
N PRO A 10 -14.14 3.89 2.34
CA PRO A 10 -14.62 5.26 2.16
C PRO A 10 -13.63 6.13 1.40
N VAL A 11 -14.13 7.06 0.60
CA VAL A 11 -13.31 7.97 -0.21
C VAL A 11 -13.22 9.31 0.52
N ARG A 12 -12.01 9.86 0.65
CA ARG A 12 -11.81 11.18 1.26
C ARG A 12 -12.57 12.26 0.50
N ASN A 13 -13.28 13.13 1.21
CA ASN A 13 -13.90 14.32 0.64
C ASN A 13 -13.00 15.56 0.79
N PRO A 14 -13.16 16.59 -0.06
CA PRO A 14 -12.34 17.81 0.00
C PRO A 14 -12.45 18.60 1.33
N GLY A 15 -13.53 18.38 2.09
CA GLY A 15 -13.79 19.02 3.38
C GLY A 15 -13.27 18.26 4.59
N GLY A 16 -12.46 17.19 4.41
CA GLY A 16 -11.87 16.41 5.49
C GLY A 16 -12.74 15.27 6.06
N GLY A 17 -13.97 15.09 5.55
CA GLY A 17 -14.82 13.94 5.85
C GLY A 17 -14.65 12.81 4.82
N VAL A 18 -15.58 11.86 4.82
CA VAL A 18 -15.58 10.77 3.82
C VAL A 18 -16.90 10.64 3.07
N TYR A 19 -16.81 10.17 1.83
CA TYR A 19 -17.93 9.74 1.03
C TYR A 19 -18.05 8.21 1.08
N LEU A 20 -19.25 7.75 1.43
CA LEU A 20 -19.66 6.36 1.31
C LEU A 20 -20.33 6.06 -0.04
N ALA A 21 -20.77 7.11 -0.73
CA ALA A 21 -21.25 7.05 -2.09
C ALA A 21 -20.62 8.20 -2.89
N VAL A 22 -20.01 7.86 -4.02
CA VAL A 22 -19.38 8.81 -4.94
C VAL A 22 -20.15 8.81 -6.26
N GLU A 23 -20.32 9.97 -6.87
CA GLU A 23 -20.94 10.06 -8.19
C GLU A 23 -20.05 9.35 -9.22
N ILE A 24 -20.66 8.67 -10.20
CA ILE A 24 -19.92 8.00 -11.28
C ILE A 24 -19.03 9.01 -12.04
N PRO A 25 -17.97 8.55 -12.74
CA PRO A 25 -17.14 9.44 -13.54
C PRO A 25 -17.96 10.17 -14.61
N GLU A 26 -17.53 11.39 -14.93
CA GLU A 26 -18.08 12.12 -16.07
C GLU A 26 -17.84 11.34 -17.37
N GLN A 27 -18.78 11.45 -18.31
CA GLN A 27 -18.69 10.70 -19.57
C GLN A 27 -17.43 11.03 -20.36
N ASP A 28 -17.02 12.31 -20.38
CA ASP A 28 -15.83 12.78 -21.08
C ASP A 28 -14.54 12.19 -20.47
N ASP A 29 -14.48 12.05 -19.14
CA ASP A 29 -13.33 11.46 -18.45
C ASP A 29 -13.23 9.95 -18.76
N PHE A 30 -14.36 9.25 -18.80
CA PHE A 30 -14.38 7.84 -19.17
C PHE A 30 -14.04 7.61 -20.65
N LEU A 31 -14.54 8.46 -21.56
CA LEU A 31 -14.16 8.41 -22.98
C LEU A 31 -12.66 8.68 -23.18
N LYS A 32 -12.10 9.66 -22.46
CA LYS A 32 -10.66 9.92 -22.47
C LYS A 32 -9.86 8.72 -21.97
N TYR A 33 -10.33 8.03 -20.93
CA TYR A 33 -9.72 6.80 -20.44
C TYR A 33 -9.71 5.69 -21.51
N LEU A 34 -10.80 5.51 -22.24
CA LEU A 34 -10.89 4.55 -23.36
C LEU A 34 -9.99 4.95 -24.55
N ASP A 35 -9.88 6.23 -24.88
CA ASP A 35 -8.95 6.71 -25.92
C ASP A 35 -7.49 6.43 -25.55
N CYS A 36 -7.15 6.56 -24.26
CA CYS A 36 -5.84 6.17 -23.75
C CYS A 36 -5.61 4.65 -23.83
N LEU A 37 -6.62 3.82 -23.55
CA LEU A 37 -6.54 2.37 -23.74
C LEU A 37 -6.25 2.04 -25.20
N ARG A 38 -6.97 2.65 -26.15
CA ARG A 38 -6.72 2.44 -27.59
C ARG A 38 -5.27 2.78 -27.95
N ARG A 39 -4.79 3.96 -27.55
CA ARG A 39 -3.41 4.38 -27.82
C ARG A 39 -2.39 3.42 -27.21
N PHE A 40 -2.64 2.94 -26.00
CA PHE A 40 -1.80 1.95 -25.33
C PHE A 40 -1.73 0.64 -26.12
N LEU A 41 -2.86 0.14 -26.62
CA LEU A 41 -2.92 -1.07 -27.45
C LEU A 41 -2.15 -0.88 -28.77
N GLU A 42 -2.35 0.25 -29.46
CA GLU A 42 -1.69 0.55 -30.73
C GLU A 42 -0.16 0.61 -30.58
N LEU A 43 0.35 1.27 -29.52
CA LEU A 43 1.78 1.34 -29.22
C LEU A 43 2.35 -0.04 -28.86
N SER A 44 1.67 -0.78 -27.99
CA SER A 44 2.13 -2.08 -27.48
C SER A 44 2.16 -3.15 -28.57
N ILE A 45 1.16 -3.21 -29.44
CA ILE A 45 1.14 -4.17 -30.55
C ILE A 45 2.18 -3.82 -31.60
N ARG A 46 2.42 -2.52 -31.85
CA ARG A 46 3.49 -2.11 -32.76
C ARG A 46 4.86 -2.54 -32.23
N ALA A 47 5.09 -2.41 -30.93
CA ALA A 47 6.33 -2.81 -30.28
C ALA A 47 6.53 -4.33 -30.23
N SER A 48 5.44 -5.11 -30.10
CA SER A 48 5.54 -6.56 -29.94
C SER A 48 5.96 -7.33 -31.19
N GLY A 49 5.77 -6.76 -32.39
CA GLY A 49 6.05 -7.44 -33.65
C GLY A 49 5.19 -8.70 -33.90
N VAL A 50 4.10 -8.90 -33.14
CA VAL A 50 3.28 -10.12 -33.22
C VAL A 50 2.58 -10.26 -34.58
N GLY A 51 2.83 -11.39 -35.27
CA GLY A 51 2.29 -11.67 -36.59
C GLY A 51 1.14 -12.70 -36.63
N GLY A 52 1.09 -13.63 -35.67
CA GLY A 52 0.08 -14.69 -35.63
C GLY A 52 -1.29 -14.21 -35.12
N SER A 53 -2.38 -14.65 -35.75
CA SER A 53 -3.74 -14.20 -35.39
C SER A 53 -4.13 -14.56 -33.96
N GLU A 54 -3.86 -15.79 -33.51
CA GLU A 54 -4.20 -16.24 -32.15
C GLU A 54 -3.39 -15.52 -31.09
N GLU A 55 -2.07 -15.46 -31.26
CA GLU A 55 -1.16 -14.79 -30.33
C GLU A 55 -1.45 -13.28 -30.22
N ARG A 56 -1.87 -12.67 -31.34
CA ARG A 56 -2.30 -11.28 -31.36
C ARG A 56 -3.57 -11.07 -30.54
N LEU A 57 -4.57 -11.95 -30.65
CA LEU A 57 -5.78 -11.86 -29.84
C LEU A 57 -5.48 -12.03 -28.35
N GLU A 58 -4.63 -13.00 -27.99
CA GLU A 58 -4.20 -13.19 -26.61
C GLU A 58 -3.44 -11.99 -26.06
N LEU A 59 -2.53 -11.42 -26.85
CA LEU A 59 -1.80 -10.22 -26.46
C LEU A 59 -2.75 -9.03 -26.27
N VAL A 60 -3.72 -8.84 -27.17
CA VAL A 60 -4.74 -7.78 -27.02
C VAL A 60 -5.53 -7.95 -25.73
N ALA A 61 -6.01 -9.16 -25.44
CA ALA A 61 -6.73 -9.45 -24.20
C ALA A 61 -5.86 -9.16 -22.97
N ASP A 62 -4.61 -9.63 -22.96
CA ASP A 62 -3.68 -9.39 -21.86
C ASP A 62 -3.38 -7.90 -21.69
N LEU A 63 -3.21 -7.14 -22.78
CA LEU A 63 -2.96 -5.71 -22.72
C LEU A 63 -4.16 -4.93 -22.17
N ILE A 64 -5.39 -5.28 -22.55
CA ILE A 64 -6.60 -4.66 -21.96
C ILE A 64 -6.63 -4.93 -20.45
N ALA A 65 -6.41 -6.19 -20.03
CA ALA A 65 -6.37 -6.55 -18.62
C ALA A 65 -5.24 -5.87 -17.84
N LEU A 66 -4.04 -5.75 -18.42
CA LEU A 66 -2.91 -5.03 -17.81
C LEU A 66 -3.20 -3.53 -17.69
N PHE A 67 -3.84 -2.92 -18.69
CA PHE A 67 -4.25 -1.51 -18.63
C PHE A 67 -5.25 -1.25 -17.50
N TYR A 68 -6.23 -2.14 -17.33
CA TYR A 68 -7.17 -2.10 -16.21
C TYR A 68 -6.52 -2.24 -14.83
N LYS A 69 -5.37 -2.91 -14.74
CA LYS A 69 -4.60 -3.02 -13.49
C LYS A 69 -3.65 -1.83 -13.25
N VAL A 70 -3.49 -0.87 -14.18
CA VAL A 70 -2.56 0.27 -14.05
C VAL A 70 -2.66 1.03 -12.70
N PRO A 71 -3.85 1.34 -12.17
CA PRO A 71 -3.96 2.00 -10.85
C PRO A 71 -3.25 1.24 -9.72
N LEU A 72 -3.17 -0.08 -9.84
CA LEU A 72 -2.63 -0.98 -8.81
C LEU A 72 -1.09 -0.99 -8.79
N LEU A 73 -0.44 -0.29 -9.73
CA LEU A 73 0.93 -0.60 -10.15
C LEU A 73 1.81 0.64 -10.21
N GLU A 74 1.38 1.70 -9.54
CA GLU A 74 2.07 2.98 -9.48
C GLU A 74 3.47 2.83 -8.86
N GLU A 75 4.46 3.52 -9.43
CA GLU A 75 5.83 3.49 -8.93
C GLU A 75 6.04 4.57 -7.84
N PRO A 76 6.74 4.22 -6.74
CA PRO A 76 7.05 5.19 -5.70
C PRO A 76 8.13 6.20 -6.13
N ILE A 77 9.03 5.81 -7.05
CA ILE A 77 10.09 6.66 -7.59
C ILE A 77 10.08 6.55 -9.12
N ARG A 78 10.16 7.68 -9.81
CA ARG A 78 10.26 7.76 -11.27
C ARG A 78 11.68 7.45 -11.75
N GLY A 79 11.82 6.71 -12.85
CA GLY A 79 13.08 6.53 -13.58
C GLY A 79 14.01 5.38 -13.16
N LEU A 80 13.76 4.72 -12.01
CA LEU A 80 14.79 3.90 -11.34
C LEU A 80 14.79 2.40 -11.71
N SER A 81 13.61 1.79 -11.72
CA SER A 81 13.50 0.34 -11.89
C SER A 81 12.19 0.00 -12.56
N LEU A 82 12.23 -0.96 -13.49
CA LEU A 82 11.04 -1.67 -13.94
C LEU A 82 10.29 -2.19 -12.70
N SER A 83 9.18 -1.56 -12.28
CA SER A 83 8.30 -2.20 -11.30
C SER A 83 7.98 -3.64 -11.74
N PRO A 84 7.65 -4.57 -10.83
CA PRO A 84 7.32 -5.94 -11.21
C PRO A 84 6.26 -6.00 -12.32
N PHE A 85 5.33 -5.04 -12.32
CA PHE A 85 4.39 -4.85 -13.42
C PHE A 85 5.03 -4.34 -14.71
N LYS A 86 5.80 -3.24 -14.70
CA LYS A 86 6.46 -2.78 -15.92
C LYS A 86 7.40 -3.87 -16.47
N ALA A 87 8.01 -4.69 -15.61
CA ALA A 87 8.78 -5.89 -16.00
C ALA A 87 7.90 -6.92 -16.71
N TYR A 88 6.75 -7.28 -16.12
CA TYR A 88 5.81 -8.19 -16.73
C TYR A 88 5.24 -7.67 -18.06
N LEU A 89 4.84 -6.39 -18.12
CA LEU A 89 4.36 -5.74 -19.33
C LEU A 89 5.44 -5.74 -20.43
N THR A 90 6.68 -5.41 -20.07
CA THR A 90 7.82 -5.46 -21.00
C THR A 90 8.02 -6.87 -21.52
N TYR A 91 8.06 -7.86 -20.62
CA TYR A 91 8.13 -9.26 -21.00
C TYR A 91 6.99 -9.65 -21.94
N ARG A 92 5.74 -9.28 -21.61
CA ARG A 92 4.58 -9.74 -22.35
C ARG A 92 4.53 -9.17 -23.76
N VAL A 93 4.86 -7.88 -23.91
CA VAL A 93 4.98 -7.21 -25.21
C VAL A 93 6.15 -7.78 -26.00
N MET A 94 7.30 -7.99 -25.37
CA MET A 94 8.54 -8.35 -26.05
C MET A 94 8.77 -9.85 -26.18
N ARG A 95 7.92 -10.70 -25.60
CA ARG A 95 8.04 -12.18 -25.62
C ARG A 95 8.26 -12.73 -27.02
N HIS A 96 7.61 -12.14 -28.03
CA HIS A 96 7.74 -12.58 -29.43
C HIS A 96 9.08 -12.20 -30.07
N ASN A 97 9.72 -11.13 -29.58
CA ASN A 97 11.03 -10.68 -30.03
C ASN A 97 12.15 -11.54 -29.42
N PHE A 98 11.90 -12.16 -28.26
CA PHE A 98 12.88 -12.95 -27.52
C PHE A 98 12.34 -14.37 -27.24
N ARG A 99 12.46 -15.27 -28.23
CA ARG A 99 11.86 -16.63 -28.21
C ARG A 99 12.33 -17.55 -27.07
N ASP A 100 13.39 -17.21 -26.35
CA ASP A 100 14.01 -18.05 -25.33
C ASP A 100 13.82 -17.53 -23.88
N LEU A 101 13.05 -16.45 -23.67
CA LEU A 101 12.85 -15.90 -22.32
C LEU A 101 12.07 -16.82 -21.39
N ASP A 102 11.24 -17.73 -21.91
CA ASP A 102 10.38 -18.59 -21.09
C ASP A 102 11.17 -19.68 -20.34
N GLU A 103 12.30 -20.10 -20.90
CA GLU A 103 13.17 -21.13 -20.34
C GLU A 103 14.25 -20.55 -19.41
N LYS A 104 14.51 -19.25 -19.51
CA LYS A 104 15.53 -18.55 -18.73
C LYS A 104 15.12 -18.34 -17.28
N SER A 105 16.12 -18.20 -16.41
CA SER A 105 15.91 -17.80 -15.02
C SER A 105 15.38 -16.36 -14.96
N MET A 106 14.70 -16.00 -13.86
CA MET A 106 14.23 -14.64 -13.64
C MET A 106 15.40 -13.64 -13.70
N LYS A 107 16.57 -14.00 -13.15
CA LYS A 107 17.79 -13.19 -13.22
C LYS A 107 18.14 -12.83 -14.68
N ASP A 108 18.24 -13.83 -15.55
CA ASP A 108 18.64 -13.62 -16.96
C ASP A 108 17.58 -12.87 -17.77
N VAL A 109 16.29 -13.13 -17.47
CA VAL A 109 15.19 -12.40 -18.10
C VAL A 109 15.24 -10.93 -17.72
N MET A 110 15.45 -10.61 -16.43
CA MET A 110 15.54 -9.23 -15.98
C MET A 110 16.70 -8.49 -16.64
N GLU A 111 17.86 -9.12 -16.83
CA GLU A 111 18.95 -8.52 -17.59
C GLU A 111 18.50 -8.14 -19.01
N SER A 112 17.86 -9.08 -19.71
CA SER A 112 17.34 -8.88 -21.08
C SER A 112 16.26 -7.78 -21.18
N LEU A 113 15.38 -7.67 -20.18
CA LEU A 113 14.28 -6.69 -20.18
C LEU A 113 14.77 -5.25 -19.99
N SER A 114 15.94 -5.04 -19.40
CA SER A 114 16.45 -3.68 -19.12
C SER A 114 16.69 -2.89 -20.41
N ASP A 115 17.15 -3.57 -21.47
CA ASP A 115 17.38 -2.94 -22.77
C ASP A 115 16.05 -2.69 -23.50
N ALA A 116 15.14 -3.67 -23.47
CA ALA A 116 13.82 -3.55 -24.08
C ALA A 116 12.92 -2.50 -23.41
N HIS A 117 13.11 -2.24 -22.11
CA HIS A 117 12.38 -1.21 -21.38
C HIS A 117 12.53 0.17 -22.02
N ARG A 118 13.74 0.51 -22.51
CA ARG A 118 14.01 1.81 -23.14
C ARG A 118 13.20 2.01 -24.42
N GLU A 119 12.96 0.93 -25.17
CA GLU A 119 12.13 0.93 -26.38
C GLU A 119 10.63 1.12 -26.09
N MET A 120 10.21 0.94 -24.84
CA MET A 120 8.82 1.09 -24.39
C MET A 120 8.55 2.40 -23.63
N SER A 121 9.48 3.36 -23.67
CA SER A 121 9.36 4.67 -22.99
C SER A 121 8.02 5.38 -23.28
N ASP A 122 7.61 5.46 -24.55
CA ASP A 122 6.32 6.06 -24.94
C ASP A 122 5.10 5.40 -24.26
N ILE A 123 5.17 4.08 -24.06
CA ILE A 123 4.11 3.29 -23.40
C ILE A 123 4.10 3.64 -21.91
N PHE A 124 5.25 3.67 -21.25
CA PHE A 124 5.32 3.99 -19.82
C PHE A 124 4.95 5.44 -19.53
N GLU A 125 5.38 6.39 -20.36
CA GLU A 125 4.95 7.79 -20.24
C GLU A 125 3.44 7.95 -20.41
N LEU A 126 2.81 7.14 -21.28
CA LEU A 126 1.36 7.12 -21.38
C LEU A 126 0.73 6.60 -20.08
N LEU A 127 1.21 5.47 -19.55
CA LEU A 127 0.70 4.88 -18.30
C LEU A 127 0.86 5.82 -17.10
N ASP A 128 2.02 6.44 -16.95
CA ASP A 128 2.31 7.35 -15.85
C ASP A 128 1.41 8.62 -15.92
N ARG A 129 1.08 9.11 -17.14
CA ARG A 129 0.18 10.26 -17.32
C ARG A 129 -1.29 9.96 -17.02
N ILE A 130 -1.72 8.72 -17.22
CA ILE A 130 -3.12 8.35 -17.00
C ILE A 130 -3.38 7.81 -15.59
N SER A 131 -2.36 7.53 -14.78
CA SER A 131 -2.50 6.83 -13.49
C SER A 131 -3.60 7.43 -12.60
N ASP A 132 -3.62 8.76 -12.45
CA ASP A 132 -4.62 9.45 -11.63
C ASP A 132 -6.05 9.27 -12.17
N LEU A 133 -6.22 9.37 -13.49
CA LEU A 133 -7.50 9.16 -14.16
C LEU A 133 -7.93 7.70 -14.04
N SER A 134 -7.03 6.76 -14.29
CA SER A 134 -7.29 5.33 -14.18
C SER A 134 -7.74 4.95 -12.77
N GLU A 135 -7.14 5.55 -11.74
CA GLU A 135 -7.56 5.35 -10.35
C GLU A 135 -8.94 5.93 -10.07
N ASP A 136 -9.23 7.15 -10.55
CA ASP A 136 -10.56 7.75 -10.40
C ASP A 136 -11.64 6.85 -11.03
N ILE A 137 -11.39 6.33 -12.24
CA ILE A 137 -12.28 5.36 -12.89
C ILE A 137 -12.41 4.07 -12.06
N PHE A 138 -11.31 3.51 -11.57
CA PHE A 138 -11.32 2.30 -10.75
C PHE A 138 -12.15 2.48 -9.47
N ILE A 139 -12.02 3.64 -8.82
CA ILE A 139 -12.71 3.97 -7.57
C ILE A 139 -14.17 4.34 -7.80
N ARG A 140 -14.54 4.98 -8.91
CA ARG A 140 -15.89 5.58 -9.07
C ARG A 140 -16.80 4.88 -10.07
N ALA A 141 -16.27 4.11 -11.03
CA ALA A 141 -17.11 3.40 -12.00
C ALA A 141 -17.67 2.11 -11.38
N PRO A 142 -19.00 1.98 -11.21
CA PRO A 142 -19.59 0.81 -10.60
C PRO A 142 -19.92 -0.26 -11.64
N ALA A 143 -19.90 -1.53 -11.23
CA ALA A 143 -20.34 -2.65 -12.07
C ALA A 143 -21.86 -2.66 -12.30
N ASP A 144 -22.65 -2.08 -11.41
CA ASP A 144 -24.10 -1.86 -11.54
C ASP A 144 -24.42 -0.45 -11.06
N THR A 145 -25.48 0.18 -11.54
CA THR A 145 -25.85 1.55 -11.16
C THR A 145 -26.98 1.62 -10.13
N ARG A 146 -27.57 0.48 -9.76
CA ARG A 146 -28.67 0.39 -8.78
C ARG A 146 -28.14 0.40 -7.34
N PRO A 147 -28.78 1.14 -6.41
CA PRO A 147 -28.37 1.17 -5.00
C PRO A 147 -28.23 -0.23 -4.39
N GLY A 148 -27.08 -0.52 -3.78
CA GLY A 148 -26.76 -1.81 -3.17
C GLY A 148 -25.96 -2.74 -4.10
N TYR A 149 -26.31 -2.84 -5.38
CA TYR A 149 -25.49 -3.57 -6.37
C TYR A 149 -24.33 -2.74 -6.91
N ASN A 150 -24.40 -1.41 -6.77
CA ASN A 150 -23.37 -0.45 -7.18
C ASN A 150 -22.16 -0.36 -6.23
N ILE A 151 -21.87 -1.40 -5.46
CA ILE A 151 -20.74 -1.42 -4.52
C ILE A 151 -19.45 -1.92 -5.20
N SER A 152 -19.56 -2.85 -6.15
CA SER A 152 -18.40 -3.42 -6.85
C SER A 152 -17.88 -2.50 -7.95
N SER A 153 -16.56 -2.43 -8.11
CA SER A 153 -15.90 -1.70 -9.21
C SER A 153 -16.14 -2.38 -10.57
N LEU A 154 -16.46 -1.59 -11.60
CA LEU A 154 -16.61 -2.07 -12.98
C LEU A 154 -15.34 -2.77 -13.48
N ILE A 155 -14.17 -2.20 -13.19
CA ILE A 155 -12.90 -2.74 -13.67
C ILE A 155 -12.62 -4.11 -13.06
N VAL A 156 -12.88 -4.27 -11.75
CA VAL A 156 -12.72 -5.55 -11.06
C VAL A 156 -13.71 -6.59 -11.61
N HIS A 157 -14.95 -6.17 -11.86
CA HIS A 157 -15.97 -7.02 -12.48
C HIS A 157 -15.55 -7.50 -13.88
N LEU A 158 -15.10 -6.61 -14.77
CA LEU A 158 -14.64 -7.00 -16.12
C LEU A 158 -13.48 -8.00 -16.09
N LEU A 159 -12.52 -7.80 -15.17
CA LEU A 159 -11.39 -8.73 -14.97
C LEU A 159 -11.87 -10.09 -14.45
N ALA A 160 -12.80 -10.10 -13.48
CA ALA A 160 -13.37 -11.32 -12.91
C ALA A 160 -14.17 -12.11 -13.95
N VAL A 161 -15.07 -11.45 -14.69
CA VAL A 161 -15.87 -12.08 -15.75
C VAL A 161 -14.99 -12.69 -16.83
N SER A 162 -13.93 -12.00 -17.26
CA SER A 162 -12.98 -12.57 -18.23
C SER A 162 -12.24 -13.79 -17.69
N ALA A 163 -11.78 -13.75 -16.43
CA ALA A 163 -11.11 -14.89 -15.80
C ALA A 163 -12.02 -16.11 -15.66
N LEU A 164 -13.30 -15.89 -15.29
CA LEU A 164 -14.32 -16.93 -15.17
C LEU A 164 -14.71 -17.50 -16.52
N ALA A 165 -14.96 -16.64 -17.51
CA ALA A 165 -15.34 -17.05 -18.86
C ALA A 165 -14.23 -17.86 -19.53
N TRP A 166 -12.96 -17.45 -19.37
CA TRP A 166 -11.83 -18.24 -19.85
C TRP A 166 -11.73 -19.59 -19.14
N SER A 167 -11.92 -19.62 -17.82
CA SER A 167 -11.82 -20.84 -17.03
C SER A 167 -12.92 -21.85 -17.37
N LYS A 168 -14.15 -21.37 -17.58
CA LYS A 168 -15.30 -22.19 -18.00
C LYS A 168 -15.21 -22.60 -19.48
N GLY A 169 -14.62 -21.74 -20.32
CA GLY A 169 -14.36 -21.98 -21.73
C GLY A 169 -13.19 -22.95 -22.00
N SER A 170 -12.79 -23.76 -21.03
CA SER A 170 -11.67 -24.70 -21.11
C SER A 170 -11.82 -25.81 -22.17
N GLY A 171 -13.01 -25.98 -22.75
CA GLY A 171 -13.27 -26.84 -23.91
C GLY A 171 -13.11 -26.15 -25.27
N LEU A 172 -13.01 -24.82 -25.31
CA LEU A 172 -12.88 -24.04 -26.55
C LEU A 172 -11.44 -24.06 -27.09
N GLY A 173 -11.28 -23.81 -28.39
CA GLY A 173 -9.99 -23.58 -29.01
C GLY A 173 -9.32 -22.29 -28.52
N ARG A 174 -8.02 -22.16 -28.78
CA ARG A 174 -7.19 -21.05 -28.27
C ARG A 174 -7.68 -19.70 -28.82
N ARG A 175 -7.99 -19.64 -30.11
CA ARG A 175 -8.56 -18.46 -30.77
C ARG A 175 -9.90 -18.06 -30.17
N GLU A 176 -10.84 -19.01 -30.06
CA GLU A 176 -12.18 -18.77 -29.53
C GLU A 176 -12.15 -18.27 -28.09
N ARG A 177 -11.25 -18.82 -27.25
CA ARG A 177 -11.04 -18.30 -25.89
C ARG A 177 -10.49 -16.89 -25.88
N ALA A 178 -9.54 -16.55 -26.76
CA ALA A 178 -9.01 -15.21 -26.82
C ALA A 178 -10.08 -14.19 -27.24
N ILE A 179 -10.95 -14.55 -28.19
CA ILE A 179 -12.12 -13.74 -28.59
C ILE A 179 -13.09 -13.58 -27.42
N LEU A 180 -13.43 -14.68 -26.74
CA LEU A 180 -14.29 -14.67 -25.56
C LEU A 180 -13.72 -13.75 -24.47
N ARG A 181 -12.41 -13.80 -24.19
CA ARG A 181 -11.75 -12.90 -23.22
C ARG A 181 -11.88 -11.43 -23.60
N ILE A 182 -11.60 -11.08 -24.85
CA ILE A 182 -11.74 -9.68 -25.32
C ILE A 182 -13.19 -9.22 -25.17
N ALA A 183 -14.16 -10.06 -25.54
CA ALA A 183 -15.58 -9.77 -25.35
C ALA A 183 -15.90 -9.56 -23.86
N SER A 184 -15.45 -10.46 -22.97
CA SER A 184 -15.64 -10.34 -21.52
C SER A 184 -15.05 -9.05 -20.94
N LEU A 185 -13.86 -8.65 -21.36
CA LEU A 185 -13.20 -7.43 -20.86
C LEU A 185 -13.86 -6.13 -21.34
N LEU A 186 -14.73 -6.19 -22.35
CA LEU A 186 -15.34 -5.02 -22.99
C LEU A 186 -16.88 -5.01 -22.94
N HIS A 187 -17.54 -6.08 -22.49
CA HIS A 187 -18.99 -6.23 -22.64
C HIS A 187 -19.81 -5.14 -21.95
N ASP A 188 -19.26 -4.55 -20.87
CA ASP A 188 -19.96 -3.61 -20.00
C ASP A 188 -19.33 -2.21 -19.91
N ILE A 189 -18.38 -1.89 -20.78
CA ILE A 189 -17.75 -0.57 -20.82
C ILE A 189 -18.75 0.55 -21.17
N GLY A 190 -19.92 0.22 -21.73
CA GLY A 190 -20.99 1.18 -21.98
C GLY A 190 -21.71 1.67 -20.72
N LYS A 191 -21.57 1.00 -19.56
CA LYS A 191 -22.32 1.33 -18.34
C LYS A 191 -22.08 2.76 -17.83
N PRO A 192 -20.84 3.29 -17.74
CA PRO A 192 -20.63 4.67 -17.31
C PRO A 192 -21.13 5.71 -18.32
N LEU A 193 -21.32 5.33 -19.60
CA LEU A 193 -21.73 6.22 -20.67
C LEU A 193 -23.25 6.29 -20.82
N ASP A 194 -23.92 5.14 -20.72
CA ASP A 194 -25.35 5.01 -20.99
C ASP A 194 -25.87 3.72 -20.33
N PRO A 195 -26.17 3.74 -19.02
CA PRO A 195 -26.57 2.54 -18.28
C PRO A 195 -27.76 1.79 -18.89
N GLU A 196 -28.71 2.52 -19.49
CA GLU A 196 -29.94 1.96 -20.06
C GLU A 196 -29.66 1.18 -21.35
N HIS A 197 -28.80 1.72 -22.22
CA HIS A 197 -28.45 1.11 -23.51
C HIS A 197 -27.01 0.59 -23.54
N HIS A 198 -26.46 0.21 -22.37
CA HIS A 198 -25.04 -0.08 -22.19
C HIS A 198 -24.53 -1.15 -23.17
N VAL A 199 -25.31 -2.18 -23.49
CA VAL A 199 -24.90 -3.21 -24.47
C VAL A 199 -24.57 -2.59 -25.84
N SER A 200 -25.49 -1.79 -26.39
CA SER A 200 -25.29 -1.12 -27.69
C SER A 200 -24.12 -0.15 -27.68
N ARG A 201 -23.88 0.47 -26.52
CA ARG A 201 -22.81 1.43 -26.30
C ARG A 201 -21.46 0.74 -26.14
N SER A 202 -21.40 -0.38 -25.42
CA SER A 202 -20.24 -1.26 -25.34
C SER A 202 -19.82 -1.76 -26.72
N VAL A 203 -20.77 -2.19 -27.57
CA VAL A 203 -20.49 -2.56 -28.98
C VAL A 203 -19.88 -1.38 -29.75
N GLY A 204 -20.46 -0.19 -29.61
CA GLY A 204 -19.98 1.03 -30.26
C GLY A 204 -18.54 1.39 -29.86
N GLU A 205 -18.25 1.39 -28.55
CA GLU A 205 -16.92 1.73 -28.05
C GLU A 205 -15.90 0.61 -28.30
N ALA A 206 -16.26 -0.67 -28.17
CA ALA A 206 -15.41 -1.80 -28.51
C ALA A 206 -15.00 -1.77 -30.00
N ARG A 207 -15.92 -1.40 -30.89
CA ARG A 207 -15.62 -1.20 -32.32
C ARG A 207 -14.59 -0.10 -32.53
N LYS A 208 -14.71 1.03 -31.83
CA LYS A 208 -13.72 2.12 -31.92
C LYS A 208 -12.37 1.71 -31.35
N LEU A 209 -12.34 1.02 -30.22
CA LEU A 209 -11.12 0.56 -29.55
C LEU A 209 -10.32 -0.41 -30.41
N LEU A 210 -11.00 -1.38 -31.05
CA LEU A 210 -10.36 -2.53 -31.69
C LEU A 210 -10.19 -2.39 -33.21
N SER A 211 -10.81 -1.40 -33.84
CA SER A 211 -10.68 -1.18 -35.29
C SER A 211 -9.24 -0.82 -35.68
N GLY A 212 -8.68 -1.58 -36.64
CA GLY A 212 -7.28 -1.46 -37.06
C GLY A 212 -6.29 -2.21 -36.14
N ILE A 213 -6.76 -2.70 -35.00
CA ILE A 213 -5.99 -3.53 -34.07
C ILE A 213 -6.23 -5.01 -34.37
N LEU A 214 -7.49 -5.41 -34.55
CA LEU A 214 -7.90 -6.76 -34.93
C LEU A 214 -8.22 -6.87 -36.42
N SER A 215 -8.25 -8.11 -36.93
CA SER A 215 -8.82 -8.38 -38.25
C SER A 215 -10.33 -8.06 -38.25
N ILE A 216 -10.90 -7.77 -39.42
CA ILE A 216 -12.34 -7.47 -39.53
C ILE A 216 -13.16 -8.68 -39.05
N GLU A 217 -12.73 -9.90 -39.37
CA GLU A 217 -13.41 -11.12 -38.93
C GLU A 217 -13.38 -11.25 -37.40
N ASP A 218 -12.19 -11.20 -36.77
CA ASP A 218 -12.09 -11.32 -35.31
C ASP A 218 -12.88 -10.21 -34.59
N LEU A 219 -12.89 -9.00 -35.15
CA LEU A 219 -13.63 -7.86 -34.59
C LEU A 219 -15.14 -8.12 -34.59
N GLU A 220 -15.73 -8.54 -35.71
CA GLU A 220 -17.17 -8.80 -35.75
C GLU A 220 -17.56 -9.97 -34.82
N GLU A 221 -16.70 -10.99 -34.66
CA GLU A 221 -16.94 -12.08 -33.72
C GLU A 221 -16.96 -11.61 -32.25
N VAL A 222 -16.03 -10.74 -31.86
CA VAL A 222 -16.04 -10.09 -30.53
C VAL A 222 -17.33 -9.29 -30.33
N LEU A 223 -17.72 -8.49 -31.31
CA LEU A 223 -18.89 -7.63 -31.22
C LEU A 223 -20.20 -8.42 -31.16
N GLU A 224 -20.31 -9.53 -31.89
CA GLU A 224 -21.48 -10.42 -31.85
C GLU A 224 -21.67 -11.04 -30.47
N ILE A 225 -20.59 -11.43 -29.79
CA ILE A 225 -20.65 -11.96 -28.43
C ILE A 225 -21.09 -10.88 -27.44
N ILE A 226 -20.52 -9.67 -27.53
CA ILE A 226 -20.91 -8.53 -26.69
C ILE A 226 -22.38 -8.16 -26.92
N GLU A 227 -22.84 -8.12 -28.16
CA GLU A 227 -24.23 -7.72 -28.47
C GLU A 227 -25.27 -8.70 -27.86
N ASN A 228 -24.91 -9.98 -27.73
CA ASN A 228 -25.84 -11.04 -27.39
C ASN A 228 -25.69 -11.61 -25.97
N HIS A 229 -24.79 -11.10 -25.13
CA HIS A 229 -24.56 -11.67 -23.79
C HIS A 229 -25.80 -11.66 -22.87
N HIS A 230 -26.73 -10.71 -23.07
CA HIS A 230 -28.02 -10.66 -22.37
C HIS A 230 -29.14 -11.50 -23.02
N ASN A 231 -28.90 -12.15 -24.17
CA ASN A 231 -29.94 -12.87 -24.92
C ASN A 231 -29.95 -14.38 -24.55
N PRO A 232 -30.84 -14.85 -23.65
CA PRO A 232 -30.95 -16.27 -23.30
C PRO A 232 -31.31 -17.18 -24.48
N GLY A 233 -31.99 -16.62 -25.47
CA GLY A 233 -32.47 -17.33 -26.66
C GLY A 233 -31.51 -17.29 -27.85
N TYR A 234 -30.30 -16.73 -27.70
CA TYR A 234 -29.36 -16.63 -28.81
C TYR A 234 -28.99 -18.02 -29.37
N SER A 235 -29.16 -18.17 -30.68
CA SER A 235 -28.93 -19.43 -31.41
C SER A 235 -28.02 -19.23 -32.62
N GLY A 236 -27.20 -18.18 -32.61
CA GLY A 236 -26.24 -17.88 -33.67
C GLY A 236 -24.97 -18.71 -33.58
N ARG A 237 -23.93 -18.28 -34.31
CA ARG A 237 -22.66 -19.01 -34.46
C ARG A 237 -21.92 -19.19 -33.13
N PHE A 238 -21.94 -18.17 -32.27
CA PHE A 238 -21.17 -18.13 -31.01
C PHE A 238 -22.01 -18.51 -29.79
N LYS A 239 -22.98 -19.43 -29.95
CA LYS A 239 -23.92 -19.78 -28.88
C LYS A 239 -23.20 -20.28 -27.62
N GLY A 240 -22.11 -21.01 -27.80
CA GLY A 240 -21.30 -21.54 -26.68
C GLY A 240 -20.65 -20.41 -25.90
N GLU A 241 -19.94 -19.53 -26.59
CA GLU A 241 -19.21 -18.38 -26.05
C GLU A 241 -20.15 -17.38 -25.37
N VAL A 242 -21.29 -17.05 -26.00
CA VAL A 242 -22.34 -16.19 -25.41
C VAL A 242 -22.90 -16.83 -24.13
N SER A 243 -23.13 -18.14 -24.12
CA SER A 243 -23.61 -18.85 -22.93
C SER A 243 -22.57 -18.83 -21.81
N ILE A 244 -21.29 -19.02 -22.13
CA ILE A 244 -20.20 -19.01 -21.16
C ILE A 244 -20.02 -17.60 -20.57
N LEU A 245 -20.01 -16.56 -21.42
CA LEU A 245 -19.92 -15.17 -20.97
C LEU A 245 -21.09 -14.84 -20.04
N ARG A 246 -22.31 -15.24 -20.39
CA ARG A 246 -23.50 -15.00 -19.56
C ARG A 246 -23.44 -15.75 -18.23
N GLU A 247 -22.93 -16.98 -18.20
CA GLU A 247 -22.75 -17.75 -16.96
C GLU A 247 -21.69 -17.09 -16.05
N ALA A 248 -20.57 -16.64 -16.63
CA ALA A 248 -19.51 -15.94 -15.92
C ALA A 248 -19.96 -14.58 -15.38
N ASP A 249 -20.67 -13.79 -16.20
CA ASP A 249 -21.29 -12.53 -15.79
C ASP A 249 -22.33 -12.76 -14.69
N HIS A 250 -23.23 -13.73 -14.87
CA HIS A 250 -24.22 -14.07 -13.84
C HIS A 250 -23.59 -14.50 -12.52
N PHE A 251 -22.52 -15.32 -12.54
CA PHE A 251 -21.85 -15.76 -11.32
C PHE A 251 -21.08 -14.60 -10.66
N SER A 252 -20.33 -13.80 -11.44
CA SER A 252 -19.63 -12.63 -10.90
C SER A 252 -20.63 -11.63 -10.32
N ALA A 253 -21.67 -11.30 -11.08
CA ALA A 253 -22.75 -10.44 -10.63
C ALA A 253 -23.51 -11.07 -9.46
N GLY A 254 -23.71 -12.38 -9.40
CA GLY A 254 -24.34 -13.10 -8.29
C GLY A 254 -23.54 -13.00 -7.00
N ALA A 255 -22.23 -13.24 -7.08
CA ALA A 255 -21.29 -12.99 -5.99
C ALA A 255 -21.27 -11.50 -5.56
N ASP A 256 -21.55 -10.58 -6.50
CA ASP A 256 -21.70 -9.14 -6.24
C ASP A 256 -23.11 -8.73 -5.77
N ARG A 257 -24.16 -9.52 -6.04
CA ARG A 257 -25.57 -9.22 -5.77
C ARG A 257 -25.89 -9.64 -4.35
N LEU A 258 -25.61 -8.71 -3.45
CA LEU A 258 -25.87 -8.84 -2.02
C LEU A 258 -27.37 -8.67 -1.72
N ASN A 259 -28.20 -9.62 -2.17
CA ASN A 259 -29.65 -9.57 -1.99
C ASN A 259 -30.02 -9.45 -0.52
N SER A 260 -29.44 -10.30 0.33
CA SER A 260 -29.62 -10.21 1.78
C SER A 260 -29.20 -8.86 2.37
N LEU A 261 -28.15 -8.22 1.83
CA LEU A 261 -27.79 -6.86 2.22
C LEU A 261 -28.90 -5.87 1.86
N ILE A 262 -29.45 -5.94 0.65
CA ILE A 262 -30.52 -5.04 0.18
C ILE A 262 -31.78 -5.23 1.01
N TRP A 263 -32.19 -6.48 1.22
CA TRP A 263 -33.33 -6.84 2.06
C TRP A 263 -33.17 -6.31 3.49
N ALA A 264 -31.98 -6.47 4.07
CA ALA A 264 -31.75 -6.03 5.44
C ALA A 264 -31.58 -4.50 5.58
N SER A 265 -31.17 -3.79 4.52
CA SER A 265 -30.78 -2.37 4.61
C SER A 265 -31.83 -1.38 4.07
N ILE A 266 -32.39 -1.63 2.89
CA ILE A 266 -33.13 -0.59 2.16
C ILE A 266 -34.51 -1.01 1.65
N ILE A 267 -34.84 -2.30 1.58
CA ILE A 267 -36.07 -2.73 0.91
C ILE A 267 -37.36 -2.24 1.58
N GLY A 268 -37.41 -2.23 2.91
CA GLY A 268 -38.58 -1.75 3.65
C GLY A 268 -38.87 -0.28 3.38
N GLU A 269 -37.81 0.56 3.36
CA GLU A 269 -37.94 1.97 3.01
C GLU A 269 -38.35 2.16 1.55
N LEU A 270 -37.79 1.36 0.63
CA LEU A 270 -38.16 1.39 -0.79
C LEU A 270 -39.65 1.04 -1.01
N ALA A 271 -40.14 0.05 -0.28
CA ALA A 271 -41.54 -0.38 -0.30
C ALA A 271 -42.48 0.71 0.20
N GLU A 272 -42.15 1.34 1.33
CA GLU A 272 -42.90 2.48 1.89
C GLU A 272 -42.95 3.67 0.93
N LEU A 273 -41.81 4.07 0.35
CA LEU A 273 -41.74 5.20 -0.58
C LEU A 273 -42.52 4.96 -1.88
N SER A 274 -42.59 3.70 -2.29
CA SER A 274 -43.25 3.28 -3.53
C SER A 274 -44.71 2.88 -3.35
N GLY A 275 -45.17 2.72 -2.10
CA GLY A 275 -46.51 2.20 -1.79
C GLY A 275 -46.70 0.75 -2.25
N LEU A 276 -45.63 -0.05 -2.21
CA LEU A 276 -45.60 -1.46 -2.60
C LEU A 276 -45.38 -2.35 -1.36
N SER A 277 -45.60 -3.66 -1.50
CA SER A 277 -45.05 -4.63 -0.55
C SER A 277 -43.52 -4.72 -0.72
N GLU A 278 -42.80 -5.23 0.27
CA GLU A 278 -41.34 -5.42 0.17
C GLU A 278 -40.97 -6.36 -0.98
N GLU A 279 -41.76 -7.41 -1.19
CA GLU A 279 -41.60 -8.38 -2.28
C GLU A 279 -41.82 -7.74 -3.65
N ASP A 280 -42.90 -6.97 -3.82
CA ASP A 280 -43.18 -6.24 -5.06
C ASP A 280 -42.14 -5.16 -5.33
N ALA A 281 -41.63 -4.50 -4.29
CA ALA A 281 -40.56 -3.52 -4.40
C ALA A 281 -39.27 -4.19 -4.88
N PHE A 282 -38.89 -5.34 -4.31
CA PHE A 282 -37.70 -6.07 -4.71
C PHE A 282 -37.81 -6.55 -6.17
N GLU A 283 -38.95 -7.13 -6.52
CA GLU A 283 -39.26 -7.57 -7.88
C GLU A 283 -39.17 -6.40 -8.88
N THR A 284 -39.79 -5.26 -8.57
CA THR A 284 -39.84 -4.10 -9.47
C THR A 284 -38.47 -3.46 -9.68
N TYR A 285 -37.74 -3.19 -8.59
CA TYR A 285 -36.53 -2.38 -8.63
C TYR A 285 -35.25 -3.19 -8.89
N TYR A 286 -35.21 -4.47 -8.50
CA TYR A 286 -34.00 -5.30 -8.58
C TYR A 286 -34.14 -6.48 -9.56
N VAL A 287 -35.26 -7.19 -9.55
CA VAL A 287 -35.44 -8.34 -10.48
C VAL A 287 -35.72 -7.85 -11.89
N ARG A 288 -36.70 -6.95 -12.05
CA ARG A 288 -37.07 -6.34 -13.34
C ARG A 288 -36.19 -5.16 -13.70
N GLY A 289 -35.68 -4.44 -12.70
CA GLY A 289 -34.79 -3.29 -12.91
C GLY A 289 -35.46 -2.12 -13.63
N GLU A 290 -36.71 -1.80 -13.30
CA GLU A 290 -37.47 -0.76 -14.00
C GLU A 290 -36.92 0.66 -13.75
N TRP A 291 -36.01 1.14 -14.61
CA TRP A 291 -35.39 2.48 -14.48
C TRP A 291 -36.38 3.64 -14.43
N GLY A 292 -37.54 3.52 -15.09
CA GLY A 292 -38.60 4.51 -15.01
C GLY A 292 -39.07 4.77 -13.57
N ARG A 293 -39.08 3.74 -12.73
CA ARG A 293 -39.44 3.84 -11.30
C ARG A 293 -38.35 4.52 -10.48
N TRP A 294 -37.09 4.17 -10.72
CA TRP A 294 -35.95 4.85 -10.09
C TRP A 294 -35.93 6.35 -10.43
N LEU A 295 -36.21 6.71 -11.68
CA LEU A 295 -36.32 8.11 -12.12
C LEU A 295 -37.50 8.84 -11.48
N GLU A 296 -38.65 8.18 -11.34
CA GLU A 296 -39.80 8.73 -10.63
C GLU A 296 -39.48 8.99 -9.15
N LEU A 297 -38.83 8.03 -8.50
CA LEU A 297 -38.42 8.13 -7.10
C LEU A 297 -37.44 9.29 -6.88
N GLU A 298 -36.42 9.42 -7.72
CA GLU A 298 -35.45 10.51 -7.68
C GLU A 298 -36.09 11.89 -7.94
N ARG A 299 -37.10 11.96 -8.82
CA ARG A 299 -37.88 13.20 -9.04
C ARG A 299 -38.72 13.57 -7.83
N ARG A 300 -39.31 12.57 -7.14
CA ARG A 300 -40.13 12.78 -5.93
C ARG A 300 -39.29 13.16 -4.72
N ARG A 301 -38.11 12.57 -4.56
CA ARG A 301 -37.14 12.82 -3.49
C ARG A 301 -35.72 12.89 -4.06
N PRO A 302 -35.26 14.07 -4.50
CA PRO A 302 -33.91 14.26 -5.03
C PRO A 302 -32.84 13.81 -4.01
N GLY A 303 -31.84 13.06 -4.47
CA GLY A 303 -30.76 12.51 -3.64
C GLY A 303 -31.06 11.15 -3.01
N ILE A 304 -32.26 10.58 -3.22
CA ILE A 304 -32.65 9.30 -2.59
C ILE A 304 -31.76 8.14 -3.01
N THR A 305 -31.31 8.07 -4.26
CA THR A 305 -30.42 6.98 -4.71
C THR A 305 -29.06 7.00 -4.03
N ARG A 306 -28.52 8.20 -3.75
CA ARG A 306 -27.33 8.38 -2.92
C ARG A 306 -27.57 7.89 -1.50
N GLU A 307 -28.66 8.34 -0.87
CA GLU A 307 -29.01 7.99 0.51
C GLU A 307 -29.17 6.46 0.69
N LEU A 308 -29.87 5.80 -0.23
CA LEU A 308 -30.04 4.35 -0.22
C LEU A 308 -28.70 3.62 -0.39
N THR A 309 -27.83 4.11 -1.28
CA THR A 309 -26.49 3.56 -1.48
C THR A 309 -25.64 3.69 -0.21
N GLU A 310 -25.59 4.88 0.39
CA GLU A 310 -24.86 5.11 1.65
C GLU A 310 -25.39 4.21 2.78
N LYS A 311 -26.71 3.98 2.84
CA LYS A 311 -27.33 3.07 3.82
C LYS A 311 -26.91 1.62 3.63
N CYS A 312 -26.85 1.12 2.39
CA CYS A 312 -26.31 -0.21 2.08
C CYS A 312 -24.84 -0.33 2.52
N VAL A 313 -24.00 0.67 2.20
CA VAL A 313 -22.58 0.65 2.59
C VAL A 313 -22.42 0.67 4.11
N LYS A 314 -23.17 1.52 4.83
CA LYS A 314 -23.14 1.55 6.31
C LYS A 314 -23.48 0.19 6.91
N TYR A 315 -24.55 -0.45 6.40
CA TYR A 315 -24.96 -1.77 6.88
C TYR A 315 -23.90 -2.84 6.60
N ALA A 316 -23.31 -2.82 5.40
CA ALA A 316 -22.23 -3.70 5.01
C ALA A 316 -21.00 -3.58 5.92
N LEU A 317 -20.69 -2.36 6.39
CA LEU A 317 -19.57 -2.10 7.32
C LEU A 317 -19.87 -2.50 8.77
N SER A 318 -21.12 -2.42 9.22
CA SER A 318 -21.47 -2.55 10.64
C SER A 318 -21.93 -3.95 11.07
N GLU A 319 -22.77 -4.63 10.27
CA GLU A 319 -23.53 -5.79 10.76
C GLU A 319 -23.64 -6.96 9.77
N TYR A 320 -23.16 -6.81 8.53
CA TYR A 320 -23.41 -7.84 7.52
C TYR A 320 -22.60 -9.12 7.78
N ARG A 321 -23.32 -10.21 8.04
CA ARG A 321 -22.82 -11.59 7.96
C ARG A 321 -23.60 -12.29 6.86
N MET A 322 -22.91 -12.76 5.82
CA MET A 322 -23.54 -13.61 4.81
C MET A 322 -23.94 -14.94 5.44
N GLU A 323 -25.23 -15.15 5.63
CA GLU A 323 -25.83 -16.46 5.88
C GLU A 323 -26.83 -16.78 4.76
N GLU A 324 -26.33 -17.00 3.54
CA GLU A 324 -27.13 -17.53 2.43
C GLU A 324 -26.38 -18.66 1.71
N GLY A 325 -27.11 -19.37 0.84
CA GLY A 325 -26.71 -20.60 0.16
C GLY A 325 -25.38 -20.50 -0.60
N GLU A 326 -24.86 -21.65 -1.00
CA GLU A 326 -23.57 -21.75 -1.71
C GLU A 326 -23.85 -22.05 -3.19
N GLU A 327 -23.72 -21.04 -4.06
CA GLU A 327 -23.63 -21.28 -5.50
C GLU A 327 -22.19 -21.65 -5.86
N ARG A 328 -22.03 -22.76 -6.58
CA ARG A 328 -20.74 -23.27 -7.03
C ARG A 328 -20.55 -22.95 -8.50
N PHE A 329 -19.39 -22.42 -8.85
CA PHE A 329 -19.02 -22.28 -10.26
C PHE A 329 -18.32 -23.56 -10.73
N GLU A 330 -19.14 -24.53 -11.13
CA GLU A 330 -18.67 -25.89 -11.46
C GLU A 330 -17.52 -25.88 -12.47
N GLY A 331 -16.47 -26.66 -12.16
CA GLY A 331 -15.31 -26.86 -13.03
C GLY A 331 -14.20 -25.81 -12.87
N VAL A 332 -14.38 -24.80 -12.01
CA VAL A 332 -13.37 -23.77 -11.75
C VAL A 332 -12.90 -23.85 -10.30
N HIS A 333 -11.60 -23.75 -10.11
CA HIS A 333 -10.95 -23.75 -8.80
C HIS A 333 -10.22 -22.45 -8.56
N ILE A 334 -10.25 -22.01 -7.31
CA ILE A 334 -9.37 -20.98 -6.80
C ILE A 334 -8.16 -21.63 -6.16
N VAL A 335 -6.99 -21.07 -6.43
CA VAL A 335 -5.70 -21.50 -5.90
C VAL A 335 -5.13 -20.36 -5.09
N LYS A 336 -4.68 -20.66 -3.86
CA LYS A 336 -3.91 -19.74 -3.03
C LYS A 336 -2.51 -20.29 -2.86
N LEU A 337 -1.52 -19.46 -3.18
CA LEU A 337 -0.11 -19.71 -2.94
C LEU A 337 0.40 -18.73 -1.88
N ASP A 338 1.12 -19.26 -0.90
CA ASP A 338 1.78 -18.49 0.16
C ASP A 338 3.29 -18.80 0.13
N VAL A 339 4.09 -17.78 -0.11
CA VAL A 339 5.55 -17.85 -0.04
C VAL A 339 5.95 -17.87 1.43
N ALA A 340 6.48 -18.99 1.88
CA ALA A 340 6.94 -19.18 3.24
C ALA A 340 8.30 -18.50 3.46
N SER A 341 8.57 -18.13 4.72
CA SER A 341 9.89 -17.69 5.16
C SER A 341 10.47 -16.49 4.37
N ILE A 342 9.62 -15.58 3.87
CA ILE A 342 10.06 -14.34 3.21
C ILE A 342 11.00 -13.53 4.11
N GLN A 343 10.66 -13.43 5.39
CA GLN A 343 11.51 -12.71 6.35
C GLN A 343 12.87 -13.37 6.51
N ASP A 344 12.95 -14.71 6.44
CA ASP A 344 14.23 -15.42 6.47
C ASP A 344 15.00 -15.11 5.19
N PHE A 345 14.39 -15.24 4.01
CA PHE A 345 15.03 -14.93 2.73
C PHE A 345 15.55 -13.49 2.64
N ILE A 346 14.78 -12.52 3.14
CA ILE A 346 15.16 -11.09 3.16
C ILE A 346 16.26 -10.82 4.19
N ARG A 347 16.19 -11.46 5.37
CA ARG A 347 17.13 -11.25 6.48
C ARG A 347 18.25 -12.28 6.53
N ASP A 348 18.39 -13.10 5.49
CA ASP A 348 19.46 -14.10 5.36
C ASP A 348 20.85 -13.47 5.40
N SER A 349 20.96 -12.18 5.06
CA SER A 349 22.18 -11.41 5.17
C SER A 349 22.00 -10.12 5.94
N GLU A 350 23.01 -9.82 6.74
CA GLU A 350 23.23 -8.53 7.39
C GLU A 350 23.87 -7.51 6.41
N LYS A 351 23.42 -7.44 5.15
CA LYS A 351 23.87 -6.41 4.19
C LYS A 351 22.66 -5.69 3.58
N LEU A 352 22.62 -4.36 3.67
CA LEU A 352 21.49 -3.52 3.27
C LEU A 352 21.22 -3.66 1.76
N PRO A 353 22.28 -3.73 0.91
CA PRO A 353 22.16 -4.16 -0.47
C PRO A 353 21.33 -5.45 -0.66
N LEU A 354 21.61 -6.48 0.13
CA LEU A 354 20.92 -7.76 0.03
C LEU A 354 19.50 -7.66 0.56
N LEU A 355 19.25 -6.90 1.62
CA LEU A 355 17.89 -6.70 2.15
C LEU A 355 16.98 -6.05 1.09
N SER A 356 17.45 -4.96 0.46
CA SER A 356 16.70 -4.25 -0.58
C SER A 356 16.51 -5.13 -1.82
N ALA A 357 17.56 -5.80 -2.30
CA ALA A 357 17.44 -6.72 -3.43
C ALA A 357 16.52 -7.90 -3.14
N SER A 358 16.65 -8.56 -1.99
CA SER A 358 15.80 -9.69 -1.63
C SER A 358 14.33 -9.30 -1.57
N SER A 359 13.99 -8.12 -1.03
CA SER A 359 12.61 -7.62 -1.01
C SER A 359 12.06 -7.48 -2.43
N TYR A 360 12.82 -6.83 -3.31
CA TYR A 360 12.40 -6.62 -4.70
C TYR A 360 12.36 -7.94 -5.52
N ILE A 361 13.26 -8.89 -5.23
CA ILE A 361 13.27 -10.24 -5.81
C ILE A 361 11.99 -10.99 -5.42
N VAL A 362 11.54 -10.88 -4.17
CA VAL A 362 10.28 -11.50 -3.72
C VAL A 362 9.09 -10.90 -4.48
N ASP A 363 9.03 -9.58 -4.64
CA ASP A 363 7.97 -8.93 -5.39
C ASP A 363 7.98 -9.35 -6.87
N LEU A 364 9.16 -9.44 -7.50
CA LEU A 364 9.31 -9.96 -8.86
C LEU A 364 8.90 -11.43 -8.97
N ALA A 365 9.27 -12.27 -7.98
CA ALA A 365 8.89 -13.67 -7.98
C ALA A 365 7.36 -13.84 -7.93
N VAL A 366 6.70 -13.07 -7.07
CA VAL A 366 5.25 -13.13 -6.83
C VAL A 366 4.44 -12.49 -7.96
N MET A 367 4.81 -11.29 -8.43
CA MET A 367 4.01 -10.52 -9.39
C MET A 367 4.35 -10.80 -10.85
N PHE A 368 5.59 -11.22 -11.13
CA PHE A 368 6.10 -11.41 -12.48
C PHE A 368 6.42 -12.88 -12.78
N ASN A 369 7.32 -13.50 -11.99
CA ASN A 369 7.88 -14.80 -12.34
C ASN A 369 6.87 -15.94 -12.24
N SER A 370 5.98 -15.88 -11.26
CA SER A 370 4.89 -16.85 -11.07
C SER A 370 3.95 -16.91 -12.28
N LEU A 371 3.47 -15.75 -12.75
CA LEU A 371 2.59 -15.64 -13.91
C LEU A 371 3.32 -16.04 -15.19
N ARG A 372 4.58 -15.61 -15.34
CA ARG A 372 5.47 -16.02 -16.45
C ARG A 372 5.60 -17.55 -16.52
N ALA A 373 5.90 -18.20 -15.40
CA ALA A 373 6.06 -19.64 -15.33
C ALA A 373 4.79 -20.39 -15.75
N VAL A 374 3.62 -19.90 -15.31
CA VAL A 374 2.33 -20.49 -15.70
C VAL A 374 2.06 -20.29 -17.19
N GLN A 375 2.29 -19.10 -17.75
CA GLN A 375 2.08 -18.82 -19.18
C GLN A 375 3.08 -19.52 -20.12
N ALA A 376 4.23 -19.92 -19.61
CA ALA A 376 5.19 -20.75 -20.33
C ALA A 376 4.64 -22.17 -20.54
N GLU A 377 3.99 -22.75 -19.52
CA GLU A 377 3.47 -24.13 -19.57
C GLU A 377 2.01 -24.21 -20.04
N ILE A 378 1.23 -23.15 -19.85
CA ILE A 378 -0.18 -23.04 -20.24
C ILE A 378 -0.33 -21.84 -21.21
N PRO A 379 -0.10 -22.05 -22.52
CA PRO A 379 -0.27 -21.00 -23.53
C PRO A 379 -1.68 -20.40 -23.49
N GLY A 380 -1.75 -19.07 -23.56
CA GLY A 380 -3.02 -18.35 -23.49
C GLY A 380 -3.62 -18.21 -22.09
N TYR A 381 -2.90 -18.62 -21.04
CA TYR A 381 -3.32 -18.40 -19.65
C TYR A 381 -3.47 -16.89 -19.34
N PRO A 382 -4.65 -16.41 -18.90
CA PRO A 382 -4.93 -14.98 -18.74
C PRO A 382 -4.20 -14.33 -17.56
N VAL A 383 -3.83 -13.06 -17.73
CA VAL A 383 -3.24 -12.25 -16.66
C VAL A 383 -4.25 -11.84 -15.59
N GLU A 384 -5.53 -11.73 -15.97
CA GLU A 384 -6.66 -11.47 -15.08
C GLU A 384 -7.05 -12.69 -14.23
N CYS A 385 -6.63 -13.91 -14.62
CA CYS A 385 -6.82 -15.10 -13.77
C CYS A 385 -5.94 -15.05 -12.52
N PHE A 386 -4.85 -14.27 -12.51
CA PHE A 386 -4.15 -13.90 -11.28
C PHE A 386 -4.91 -12.73 -10.64
N LEU A 387 -5.84 -13.08 -9.76
CA LEU A 387 -6.73 -12.14 -9.09
C LEU A 387 -5.96 -11.24 -8.15
N TYR A 388 -5.02 -11.81 -7.38
CA TYR A 388 -4.20 -11.10 -6.42
C TYR A 388 -2.76 -11.63 -6.43
N SER A 389 -1.78 -10.74 -6.40
CA SER A 389 -0.35 -11.06 -6.32
C SER A 389 0.40 -9.95 -5.59
N ALA A 390 0.57 -10.07 -4.27
CA ALA A 390 1.35 -9.13 -3.46
C ALA A 390 1.71 -9.73 -2.09
N GLY A 391 2.74 -9.19 -1.42
CA GLY A 391 3.08 -9.54 -0.05
C GLY A 391 3.32 -11.04 0.17
N GLY A 392 3.94 -11.71 -0.81
CA GLY A 392 4.19 -13.15 -0.73
C GLY A 392 3.01 -14.05 -1.03
N ASN A 393 1.86 -13.50 -1.44
CA ASN A 393 0.64 -14.26 -1.65
C ASN A 393 0.18 -14.13 -3.10
N VAL A 394 -0.26 -15.24 -3.68
CA VAL A 394 -0.94 -15.28 -4.99
C VAL A 394 -2.30 -15.94 -4.84
N ILE A 395 -3.34 -15.33 -5.40
CA ILE A 395 -4.65 -15.94 -5.57
C ILE A 395 -4.94 -15.98 -7.07
N ALA A 396 -5.21 -17.17 -7.60
CA ALA A 396 -5.42 -17.37 -9.03
C ALA A 396 -6.56 -18.37 -9.34
N LEU A 397 -7.17 -18.23 -10.51
CA LEU A 397 -8.22 -19.13 -11.01
C LEU A 397 -7.67 -20.11 -12.03
N PHE A 398 -8.14 -21.36 -11.96
CA PHE A 398 -7.81 -22.40 -12.92
C PHE A 398 -9.01 -23.30 -13.19
N PRO A 399 -9.21 -23.76 -14.44
CA PRO A 399 -10.06 -24.91 -14.72
C PRO A 399 -9.58 -26.14 -13.95
N ARG A 400 -10.52 -26.98 -13.50
CA ARG A 400 -10.23 -28.21 -12.75
C ARG A 400 -9.20 -29.09 -13.45
N GLU A 401 -9.35 -29.26 -14.75
CA GLU A 401 -8.50 -30.05 -15.64
C GLU A 401 -7.08 -29.50 -15.82
N MET A 402 -6.86 -28.21 -15.52
CA MET A 402 -5.55 -27.57 -15.62
C MET A 402 -4.83 -27.44 -14.27
N LEU A 403 -5.47 -27.78 -13.15
CA LEU A 403 -4.89 -27.61 -11.81
C LEU A 403 -3.57 -28.36 -11.62
N ASP A 404 -3.53 -29.63 -12.00
CA ASP A 404 -2.33 -30.45 -11.85
C ASP A 404 -1.19 -29.93 -12.75
N MET A 405 -1.55 -29.45 -13.94
CA MET A 405 -0.62 -28.80 -14.87
C MET A 405 -0.11 -27.46 -14.33
N ALA A 406 -0.90 -26.72 -13.55
CA ALA A 406 -0.55 -25.42 -12.99
C ALA A 406 0.30 -25.52 -11.70
N ARG A 407 0.11 -26.56 -10.89
CA ARG A 407 0.85 -26.74 -9.62
C ARG A 407 2.36 -26.80 -9.84
N LYS A 408 2.82 -27.49 -10.89
CA LYS A 408 4.24 -27.62 -11.22
C LYS A 408 4.90 -26.28 -11.59
N PRO A 409 4.42 -25.49 -12.57
CA PRO A 409 4.98 -24.17 -12.88
C PRO A 409 4.90 -23.21 -11.71
N LEU A 410 3.80 -23.22 -10.93
CA LEU A 410 3.70 -22.38 -9.73
C LEU A 410 4.80 -22.68 -8.71
N ARG A 411 5.17 -23.95 -8.49
CA ARG A 411 6.33 -24.29 -7.64
C ARG A 411 7.66 -23.98 -8.31
N ARG A 412 7.78 -24.28 -9.61
CA ARG A 412 8.98 -24.00 -10.41
C ARG A 412 9.32 -22.51 -10.38
N ALA A 413 8.32 -21.62 -10.39
CA ALA A 413 8.51 -20.17 -10.32
C ALA A 413 9.36 -19.68 -9.14
N PHE A 414 9.43 -20.47 -8.08
CA PHE A 414 10.15 -20.15 -6.84
C PHE A 414 11.34 -21.11 -6.60
N SER A 415 11.66 -21.97 -7.56
CA SER A 415 12.83 -22.83 -7.47
C SER A 415 14.12 -22.04 -7.72
N GLU A 416 15.23 -22.56 -7.20
CA GLU A 416 16.57 -21.99 -7.39
C GLU A 416 16.89 -21.79 -8.88
N GLU A 417 16.63 -22.79 -9.72
CA GLU A 417 16.85 -22.76 -11.17
C GLU A 417 16.10 -21.63 -11.86
N TYR A 418 14.83 -21.41 -11.50
CA TYR A 418 13.97 -20.46 -12.21
C TYR A 418 14.01 -19.05 -11.62
N LEU A 419 14.43 -18.89 -10.37
CA LEU A 419 14.69 -17.59 -9.75
C LEU A 419 16.09 -17.08 -10.10
N GLY A 420 17.12 -17.92 -9.99
CA GLY A 420 18.53 -17.52 -10.12
C GLY A 420 19.10 -16.76 -8.92
N PHE A 421 18.39 -16.73 -7.79
CA PHE A 421 18.76 -15.98 -6.56
C PHE A 421 18.68 -16.83 -5.27
N GLY A 422 18.58 -18.15 -5.40
CA GLY A 422 18.24 -19.08 -4.33
C GLY A 422 16.74 -19.41 -4.28
N PRO A 423 16.35 -20.53 -3.65
CA PRO A 423 14.97 -21.00 -3.63
C PRO A 423 14.10 -20.24 -2.63
N LEU A 424 12.82 -20.09 -2.96
CA LEU A 424 11.77 -19.66 -2.04
C LEU A 424 10.80 -20.82 -1.81
N SER A 425 10.49 -21.10 -0.54
CA SER A 425 9.52 -22.15 -0.21
C SER A 425 8.11 -21.65 -0.45
N VAL A 426 7.26 -22.47 -1.05
CA VAL A 426 5.86 -22.11 -1.33
C VAL A 426 4.89 -23.20 -0.91
N ASN A 427 3.77 -22.78 -0.34
CA ASN A 427 2.61 -23.62 -0.05
C ASN A 427 1.52 -23.29 -1.06
N ILE A 428 0.84 -24.30 -1.60
CA ILE A 428 -0.20 -24.16 -2.63
C ILE A 428 -1.42 -25.01 -2.27
N ALA A 429 -2.47 -24.31 -1.85
CA ALA A 429 -3.80 -24.88 -1.65
C ALA A 429 -4.75 -24.51 -2.78
N ASP A 430 -5.75 -25.34 -3.01
CA ASP A 430 -6.86 -25.05 -3.92
C ASP A 430 -8.19 -25.47 -3.30
N THR A 431 -9.28 -24.88 -3.78
CA THR A 431 -10.66 -25.32 -3.53
C THR A 431 -11.55 -24.93 -4.71
N GLU A 432 -12.72 -25.55 -4.82
CA GLU A 432 -13.73 -25.19 -5.82
C GLU A 432 -14.21 -23.75 -5.60
N LEU A 433 -14.44 -23.01 -6.69
CA LEU A 433 -14.89 -21.63 -6.62
C LEU A 433 -16.37 -21.57 -6.18
N ILE A 434 -16.61 -20.81 -5.11
CA ILE A 434 -17.95 -20.55 -4.57
C ILE A 434 -18.17 -19.04 -4.43
N ASP A 435 -19.41 -18.62 -4.48
CA ASP A 435 -19.84 -17.22 -4.29
C ASP A 435 -19.50 -16.66 -2.89
N ASN A 436 -19.46 -17.52 -1.86
CA ASN A 436 -19.10 -17.14 -0.50
C ASN A 436 -17.58 -17.02 -0.32
N TYR A 437 -17.06 -15.82 -0.59
CA TYR A 437 -15.63 -15.50 -0.50
C TYR A 437 -15.00 -15.88 0.85
N ARG A 438 -15.69 -15.58 1.96
CA ARG A 438 -15.15 -15.81 3.30
C ARG A 438 -14.93 -17.29 3.58
N LYS A 439 -15.93 -18.14 3.34
CA LYS A 439 -15.79 -19.59 3.51
C LYS A 439 -14.70 -20.16 2.62
N MET A 440 -14.62 -19.67 1.38
CA MET A 440 -13.60 -20.07 0.42
C MET A 440 -12.18 -19.77 0.92
N ILE A 441 -11.93 -18.57 1.43
CA ILE A 441 -10.63 -18.18 1.98
C ILE A 441 -10.32 -18.93 3.28
N GLU A 442 -11.29 -19.08 4.19
CA GLU A 442 -11.11 -19.85 5.43
C GLU A 442 -10.70 -21.31 5.13
N GLU A 443 -11.31 -21.93 4.11
CA GLU A 443 -10.94 -23.28 3.68
C GLU A 443 -9.56 -23.33 3.02
N LEU A 444 -9.21 -22.35 2.17
CA LEU A 444 -7.87 -22.24 1.59
C LEU A 444 -6.80 -22.06 2.66
N ASP A 445 -7.03 -21.20 3.65
CA ASP A 445 -6.10 -20.95 4.75
C ASP A 445 -5.90 -22.19 5.61
N ARG A 446 -6.98 -22.89 5.94
CA ARG A 446 -6.91 -24.17 6.66
C ARG A 446 -6.10 -25.20 5.90
N ARG A 447 -6.25 -25.28 4.56
CA ARG A 447 -5.46 -26.20 3.71
C ARG A 447 -3.99 -25.79 3.64
N LEU A 448 -3.69 -24.50 3.54
CA LEU A 448 -2.32 -23.98 3.57
C LEU A 448 -1.64 -24.27 4.89
N GLU A 449 -2.33 -24.13 6.02
CA GLU A 449 -1.78 -24.49 7.34
C GLU A 449 -1.41 -25.97 7.42
N VAL A 450 -2.25 -26.86 6.88
CA VAL A 450 -1.95 -28.30 6.80
C VAL A 450 -0.73 -28.57 5.91
N GLU A 451 -0.62 -27.86 4.79
CA GLU A 451 0.54 -27.99 3.91
C GLU A 451 1.83 -27.51 4.59
N LYS A 452 1.78 -26.37 5.29
CA LYS A 452 2.91 -25.82 6.08
C LYS A 452 3.43 -26.83 7.11
N ILE A 453 2.55 -27.60 7.76
CA ILE A 453 2.93 -28.65 8.71
C ILE A 453 3.52 -29.88 8.00
N SER A 454 3.09 -30.15 6.77
CA SER A 454 3.49 -31.34 6.01
C SER A 454 4.87 -31.22 5.35
N ILE A 455 5.36 -29.99 5.15
CA ILE A 455 6.72 -29.75 4.63
C ILE A 455 7.74 -30.04 5.74
N LYS A 456 8.39 -31.20 5.66
CA LYS A 456 9.66 -31.42 6.33
C LYS A 456 10.71 -30.55 5.63
N GLN A 457 11.33 -29.62 6.35
CA GLN A 457 12.53 -28.94 5.88
C GLN A 457 13.64 -29.97 5.70
N ASP A 458 13.78 -30.48 4.48
CA ASP A 458 14.87 -31.37 4.10
C ASP A 458 15.66 -30.67 3.00
N ARG A 459 16.62 -29.85 3.46
CA ARG A 459 17.83 -29.38 2.76
C ARG A 459 18.56 -28.42 3.70
N GLY A 460 19.00 -28.95 4.84
CA GLY A 460 20.15 -28.32 5.49
C GLY A 460 21.33 -28.45 4.53
N ILE A 461 22.01 -27.35 4.23
CA ILE A 461 23.33 -27.39 3.61
C ILE A 461 24.17 -28.30 4.53
N ILE A 462 24.56 -29.48 4.04
CA ILE A 462 25.44 -30.37 4.80
C ILE A 462 26.83 -29.74 4.73
N SER A 463 27.14 -28.86 5.69
CA SER A 463 28.51 -28.40 5.89
C SER A 463 29.29 -29.52 6.54
N LEU A 464 30.40 -29.92 5.90
CA LEU A 464 31.33 -30.90 6.45
C LEU A 464 32.27 -30.27 7.49
N GLY A 465 32.16 -28.95 7.71
CA GLY A 465 32.95 -28.17 8.68
C GLY A 465 34.36 -27.82 8.18
N ILE A 466 34.63 -28.06 6.89
CA ILE A 466 35.90 -27.74 6.22
C ILE A 466 35.75 -26.59 5.21
N GLU A 467 34.52 -26.21 4.89
CA GLU A 467 34.23 -25.15 3.94
C GLU A 467 34.39 -23.78 4.60
N MET A 468 34.90 -22.80 3.84
CA MET A 468 34.80 -21.41 4.24
C MET A 468 33.36 -20.96 4.06
N LEU A 469 32.73 -20.42 5.11
CA LEU A 469 31.35 -19.93 5.02
C LEU A 469 31.29 -18.56 4.35
N CYS A 470 30.21 -18.31 3.63
CA CYS A 470 29.92 -17.02 3.02
C CYS A 470 29.93 -15.89 4.06
N ASP A 471 30.62 -14.80 3.75
CA ASP A 471 30.72 -13.63 4.62
C ASP A 471 29.41 -12.86 4.79
N PHE A 472 28.46 -13.01 3.87
CA PHE A 472 27.19 -12.29 3.87
C PHE A 472 26.08 -13.05 4.60
N CYS A 473 25.87 -14.33 4.31
CA CYS A 473 24.79 -15.11 4.92
C CYS A 473 25.25 -16.02 6.06
N ARG A 474 26.56 -16.31 6.17
CA ARG A 474 27.13 -17.26 7.16
C ARG A 474 26.50 -18.67 7.12
N LYS A 475 25.81 -19.03 6.03
CA LYS A 475 25.10 -20.30 5.87
C LYS A 475 25.75 -21.20 4.81
N GLY A 476 25.89 -20.70 3.59
CA GLY A 476 26.42 -21.47 2.46
C GLY A 476 27.94 -21.45 2.37
N PRO A 477 28.55 -22.44 1.69
CA PRO A 477 29.98 -22.41 1.37
C PRO A 477 30.27 -21.24 0.42
N ALA A 478 31.34 -20.52 0.68
CA ALA A 478 31.85 -19.49 -0.22
C ALA A 478 32.45 -20.16 -1.46
N THR A 479 32.03 -19.71 -2.64
CA THR A 479 32.48 -20.23 -3.94
C THR A 479 33.17 -19.16 -4.78
N MET A 480 33.15 -17.90 -4.34
CA MET A 480 33.71 -16.78 -5.09
C MET A 480 34.19 -15.63 -4.19
N ASP A 481 35.08 -14.82 -4.75
CA ASP A 481 35.64 -13.64 -4.09
C ASP A 481 35.07 -12.38 -4.72
N LEU A 482 34.47 -11.52 -3.90
CA LEU A 482 34.00 -10.21 -4.30
C LEU A 482 34.85 -9.12 -3.65
N ARG A 483 35.48 -8.29 -4.47
CA ARG A 483 36.23 -7.13 -3.99
C ARG A 483 35.34 -5.89 -3.92
N ILE A 484 35.19 -5.32 -2.73
CA ILE A 484 34.51 -4.05 -2.50
C ILE A 484 35.52 -3.09 -1.88
N GLY A 485 36.03 -2.15 -2.68
CA GLY A 485 37.14 -1.29 -2.27
C GLY A 485 38.42 -2.10 -2.02
N GLU A 486 38.97 -1.98 -0.82
CA GLU A 486 40.16 -2.73 -0.40
C GLU A 486 39.84 -4.09 0.23
N GLU A 487 38.59 -4.31 0.63
CA GLU A 487 38.15 -5.56 1.28
C GLU A 487 37.77 -6.63 0.25
N VAL A 488 38.09 -7.88 0.58
CA VAL A 488 37.69 -9.07 -0.17
C VAL A 488 36.68 -9.84 0.68
N PHE A 489 35.49 -10.06 0.14
CA PHE A 489 34.44 -10.86 0.75
C PHE A 489 34.32 -12.19 0.03
N HIS A 490 34.27 -13.28 0.79
CA HIS A 490 34.09 -14.63 0.28
C HIS A 490 32.60 -14.95 0.26
N LEU A 491 31.98 -15.03 -0.91
CA LEU A 491 30.53 -15.13 -1.07
C LEU A 491 30.09 -16.50 -1.61
N CYS A 492 28.88 -16.93 -1.24
CA CYS A 492 28.19 -18.01 -1.95
C CYS A 492 27.51 -17.46 -3.21
N GLU A 493 27.14 -18.35 -4.12
CA GLU A 493 26.48 -18.00 -5.40
C GLU A 493 25.19 -17.19 -5.20
N GLU A 494 24.37 -17.56 -4.22
CA GLU A 494 23.12 -16.84 -3.93
C GLU A 494 23.36 -15.40 -3.48
N CYS A 495 24.30 -15.19 -2.55
CA CYS A 495 24.61 -13.87 -2.01
C CYS A 495 25.24 -12.96 -3.07
N GLU A 496 26.10 -13.52 -3.93
CA GLU A 496 26.64 -12.75 -5.05
C GLU A 496 25.55 -12.40 -6.06
N GLY A 497 24.70 -13.36 -6.43
CA GLY A 497 23.63 -13.10 -7.39
C GLY A 497 22.69 -11.98 -6.92
N ARG A 498 22.28 -12.02 -5.65
CA ARG A 498 21.46 -10.96 -5.03
C ARG A 498 22.20 -9.62 -4.96
N TYR A 499 23.49 -9.64 -4.63
CA TYR A 499 24.31 -8.42 -4.62
C TYR A 499 24.50 -7.82 -6.00
N ALA A 500 24.77 -8.63 -7.03
CA ALA A 500 24.89 -8.20 -8.41
C ALA A 500 23.58 -7.59 -8.92
N PHE A 501 22.44 -8.21 -8.58
CA PHE A 501 21.12 -7.66 -8.88
C PHE A 501 20.86 -6.33 -8.18
N PHE A 502 21.25 -6.20 -6.90
CA PHE A 502 21.22 -4.91 -6.22
C PHE A 502 22.07 -3.87 -6.98
N ARG A 503 23.32 -4.19 -7.33
CA ARG A 503 24.24 -3.27 -8.02
C ARG A 503 23.65 -2.70 -9.31
N SER A 504 22.94 -3.51 -10.07
CA SER A 504 22.35 -3.09 -11.34
C SER A 504 21.02 -2.35 -11.17
N ARG A 505 20.16 -2.72 -10.20
CA ARG A 505 18.76 -2.24 -10.12
C ARG A 505 18.40 -1.44 -8.87
N GLY A 506 19.00 -1.73 -7.73
CA GLY A 506 18.65 -1.14 -6.43
C GLY A 506 19.70 -0.22 -5.83
N HIS A 507 20.89 -0.19 -6.44
CA HIS A 507 22.06 0.51 -5.93
C HIS A 507 21.85 2.01 -5.90
N MET A 508 22.36 2.66 -4.85
CA MET A 508 22.34 4.12 -4.71
C MET A 508 22.90 4.83 -5.95
N ARG A 509 23.88 4.23 -6.65
CA ARG A 509 24.37 4.71 -7.94
C ARG A 509 23.29 4.80 -9.02
N ASN A 510 22.51 3.72 -9.20
CA ASN A 510 21.43 3.74 -10.18
C ASN A 510 20.42 4.83 -9.80
N LYS A 511 20.06 4.93 -8.51
CA LYS A 511 19.19 6.02 -8.02
C LYS A 511 19.77 7.40 -8.37
N TRP A 512 21.06 7.59 -8.13
CA TRP A 512 21.78 8.82 -8.42
C TRP A 512 21.75 9.21 -9.90
N GLU A 513 21.89 8.21 -10.77
CA GLU A 513 22.01 8.38 -12.23
C GLU A 513 20.64 8.48 -12.95
N GLU A 514 19.60 7.80 -12.46
CA GLU A 514 18.34 7.61 -13.18
C GLU A 514 17.08 8.06 -12.44
N ALA A 515 17.09 8.16 -11.11
CA ALA A 515 15.90 8.61 -10.38
C ALA A 515 15.60 10.09 -10.65
N GLU A 516 14.33 10.43 -10.73
CA GLU A 516 13.87 11.80 -10.99
C GLU A 516 13.13 12.41 -9.80
N THR A 517 13.35 13.71 -9.60
CA THR A 517 12.55 14.56 -8.71
C THR A 517 11.20 14.96 -9.33
N LEU A 518 10.34 15.62 -8.57
CA LEU A 518 9.08 16.18 -9.04
C LEU A 518 9.27 17.20 -10.19
N SER A 519 10.42 17.86 -10.25
CA SER A 519 10.81 18.75 -11.35
C SER A 519 11.30 18.02 -12.61
N GLY A 520 11.40 16.69 -12.57
CA GLY A 520 11.91 15.87 -13.67
C GLY A 520 13.42 15.91 -13.83
N LYS A 521 14.18 16.41 -12.84
CA LYS A 521 15.65 16.38 -12.86
C LYS A 521 16.16 15.11 -12.21
N LYS A 522 17.28 14.63 -12.72
CA LYS A 522 18.00 13.50 -12.12
C LYS A 522 18.71 13.92 -10.84
N LEU A 523 18.88 13.01 -9.88
CA LEU A 523 19.58 13.28 -8.62
C LEU A 523 20.97 13.89 -8.82
N ARG A 524 21.77 13.36 -9.75
CA ARG A 524 23.08 13.95 -10.13
C ARG A 524 23.01 15.42 -10.56
N GLU A 525 21.92 15.82 -11.22
CA GLU A 525 21.70 17.18 -11.73
C GLU A 525 21.29 18.12 -10.59
N VAL A 526 20.51 17.61 -9.63
CA VAL A 526 20.10 18.35 -8.42
C VAL A 526 21.30 18.71 -7.56
N PHE A 527 22.24 17.77 -7.40
CA PHE A 527 23.44 17.99 -6.60
C PHE A 527 24.62 18.56 -7.40
N GLY A 528 24.56 18.51 -8.74
CA GLY A 528 25.64 18.96 -9.63
C GLY A 528 26.93 18.16 -9.45
N ARG A 529 26.83 16.86 -9.15
CA ARG A 529 27.96 15.98 -8.84
C ARG A 529 27.79 14.61 -9.51
N GLU A 530 28.89 14.03 -9.94
CA GLU A 530 28.90 12.66 -10.47
C GLU A 530 28.96 11.65 -9.31
N TRP A 531 28.57 10.40 -9.58
CA TRP A 531 28.55 9.35 -8.57
C TRP A 531 29.90 9.18 -7.85
N ASN A 532 30.99 9.24 -8.60
CA ASN A 532 32.35 9.08 -8.05
C ASN A 532 32.73 10.17 -7.04
N ASP A 533 32.06 11.33 -7.08
CA ASP A 533 32.33 12.44 -6.15
C ASP A 533 31.61 12.28 -4.81
N VAL A 534 30.59 11.40 -4.75
CA VAL A 534 29.69 11.26 -3.59
C VAL A 534 29.65 9.84 -3.02
N SER A 535 30.17 8.85 -3.75
CA SER A 535 29.99 7.43 -3.40
C SER A 535 30.58 7.05 -2.05
N GLU A 536 31.66 7.70 -1.63
CA GLU A 536 32.36 7.40 -0.38
C GLU A 536 31.67 7.99 0.85
N TRP A 537 30.81 9.00 0.68
CA TRP A 537 30.10 9.70 1.76
C TRP A 537 28.59 9.78 1.50
N ILE A 538 28.03 8.77 0.84
CA ILE A 538 26.63 8.79 0.38
C ILE A 538 25.63 8.78 1.55
N LEU A 539 25.97 8.14 2.68
CA LEU A 539 25.11 8.11 3.87
C LEU A 539 25.09 9.47 4.57
N GLU A 540 26.22 10.17 4.55
CA GLU A 540 26.38 11.54 5.01
C GLU A 540 25.54 12.48 4.12
N LEU A 541 25.56 12.28 2.81
CA LEU A 541 24.70 13.00 1.89
C LEU A 541 23.22 12.78 2.22
N ILE A 542 22.78 11.53 2.43
CA ILE A 542 21.40 11.21 2.86
C ILE A 542 21.10 11.83 4.24
N ALA A 543 22.07 11.91 5.14
CA ALA A 543 21.90 12.53 6.46
C ALA A 543 21.70 14.06 6.41
N GLY A 544 21.99 14.68 5.26
CA GLY A 544 21.79 16.10 5.04
C GLY A 544 23.07 16.87 4.70
N HIS A 545 24.20 16.23 4.46
CA HIS A 545 25.42 16.96 4.07
C HIS A 545 25.40 17.35 2.59
N ASP A 546 25.90 18.55 2.25
CA ASP A 546 26.05 19.03 0.85
C ASP A 546 27.49 18.85 0.32
N GLU A 547 28.43 18.68 1.24
CA GLU A 547 29.85 18.49 1.00
C GLU A 547 30.34 17.38 1.92
N GLU A 548 31.46 16.78 1.56
CA GLU A 548 32.11 15.77 2.39
C GLU A 548 32.37 16.35 3.79
N PRO A 549 31.84 15.74 4.86
CA PRO A 549 31.95 16.31 6.18
C PRO A 549 33.38 16.20 6.72
N GLY A 550 33.92 17.32 7.20
CA GLY A 550 35.15 17.33 8.00
C GLY A 550 34.96 16.77 9.41
N GLU A 551 36.03 16.73 10.20
CA GLU A 551 36.08 16.05 11.51
C GLU A 551 35.16 16.64 12.60
N GLU A 552 34.59 17.84 12.43
CA GLU A 552 33.98 18.59 13.54
C GLU A 552 32.53 18.22 13.87
N ARG A 553 31.69 17.77 12.92
CA ARG A 553 30.28 17.38 13.21
C ARG A 553 29.58 16.60 12.09
N TYR A 554 29.16 15.37 12.39
CA TYR A 554 28.28 14.60 11.52
C TYR A 554 26.80 14.90 11.81
N LEU A 555 26.02 15.13 10.75
CA LEU A 555 24.56 15.12 10.78
C LEU A 555 24.07 13.68 10.86
N ASN A 556 23.00 13.44 11.63
CA ASN A 556 22.49 12.10 11.86
C ASN A 556 21.54 11.65 10.73
N ILE A 557 21.67 10.39 10.37
CA ILE A 557 20.74 9.66 9.50
C ILE A 557 19.68 8.98 10.36
N ALA A 558 18.46 8.88 9.85
CA ALA A 558 17.39 8.10 10.47
C ALA A 558 17.00 6.91 9.59
N VAL A 559 16.74 5.79 10.26
CA VAL A 559 16.10 4.60 9.71
C VAL A 559 14.64 4.63 10.12
N VAL A 560 13.73 4.62 9.15
CA VAL A 560 12.28 4.65 9.35
C VAL A 560 11.69 3.36 8.79
N LYS A 561 10.97 2.60 9.61
CA LYS A 561 10.23 1.42 9.17
C LYS A 561 8.75 1.55 9.52
N LEU A 562 7.90 1.26 8.54
CA LEU A 562 6.44 1.34 8.65
C LEU A 562 5.82 -0.03 8.43
N ASP A 563 4.69 -0.31 9.09
CA ASP A 563 3.93 -1.55 8.84
C ASP A 563 2.44 -1.37 9.19
N GLY A 564 1.58 -2.01 8.40
CA GLY A 564 0.13 -1.99 8.54
C GLY A 564 -0.41 -2.60 9.83
N ASN A 565 -1.41 -1.93 10.39
CA ASN A 565 -2.19 -2.42 11.52
C ASN A 565 -3.43 -3.15 11.01
N LEU A 566 -3.62 -4.38 11.50
CA LEU A 566 -4.85 -5.16 11.31
C LEU A 566 -5.26 -5.40 9.84
N MET A 567 -4.33 -5.36 8.88
CA MET A 567 -4.63 -5.55 7.45
C MET A 567 -5.32 -6.88 7.17
N GLY A 568 -4.87 -7.98 7.80
CA GLY A 568 -5.56 -9.28 7.70
C GLY A 568 -7.02 -9.23 8.19
N SER A 569 -7.30 -8.51 9.29
CA SER A 569 -8.69 -8.33 9.77
C SER A 569 -9.51 -7.43 8.86
N PHE A 570 -8.89 -6.42 8.23
CA PHE A 570 -9.54 -5.54 7.28
C PHE A 570 -9.93 -6.30 6.01
N MET A 571 -9.04 -7.16 5.51
CA MET A 571 -9.30 -8.05 4.37
C MET A 571 -10.33 -9.14 4.68
N ALA A 572 -10.33 -9.70 5.90
CA ALA A 572 -11.31 -10.70 6.33
C ALA A 572 -12.77 -10.18 6.41
N ARG A 573 -12.95 -8.85 6.39
CA ARG A 573 -14.27 -8.19 6.33
C ARG A 573 -14.76 -7.96 4.90
N SER A 574 -14.05 -8.45 3.89
CA SER A 574 -14.47 -8.34 2.50
C SER A 574 -15.80 -9.06 2.31
N ILE A 575 -16.73 -8.40 1.62
CA ILE A 575 -18.09 -8.94 1.46
C ILE A 575 -18.13 -10.02 0.39
N ASN A 576 -17.39 -9.81 -0.69
CA ASN A 576 -17.27 -10.71 -1.82
C ASN A 576 -15.86 -10.61 -2.43
N LEU A 577 -15.61 -11.35 -3.51
CA LEU A 577 -14.32 -11.34 -4.19
C LEU A 577 -13.96 -9.94 -4.73
N SER A 578 -14.91 -9.22 -5.32
CA SER A 578 -14.68 -7.89 -5.88
C SER A 578 -14.24 -6.88 -4.82
N ASP A 579 -14.91 -6.86 -3.66
CA ASP A 579 -14.56 -6.03 -2.50
C ASP A 579 -13.17 -6.39 -1.96
N ALA A 580 -12.82 -7.68 -1.93
CA ALA A 580 -11.49 -8.11 -1.50
C ALA A 580 -10.39 -7.57 -2.42
N LEU A 581 -10.59 -7.65 -3.75
CA LEU A 581 -9.64 -7.13 -4.72
C LEU A 581 -9.53 -5.60 -4.64
N GLU A 582 -10.64 -4.89 -4.47
CA GLU A 582 -10.65 -3.44 -4.29
C GLU A 582 -9.95 -3.01 -2.98
N ARG A 583 -10.19 -3.69 -1.86
CA ARG A 583 -9.51 -3.40 -0.58
C ARG A 583 -8.00 -3.60 -0.67
N SER A 584 -7.57 -4.69 -1.28
CA SER A 584 -6.15 -4.96 -1.48
C SER A 584 -5.49 -3.85 -2.31
N ALA A 585 -6.12 -3.47 -3.42
CA ALA A 585 -5.69 -2.38 -4.27
C ALA A 585 -5.54 -1.07 -3.48
N ARG A 586 -6.56 -0.74 -2.69
CA ARG A 586 -6.60 0.49 -1.89
C ARG A 586 -5.49 0.56 -0.85
N ILE A 587 -5.03 -0.56 -0.28
CA ILE A 587 -3.90 -0.55 0.69
C ILE A 587 -2.62 -0.06 0.01
N ASP A 588 -2.22 -0.69 -1.09
CA ASP A 588 -0.97 -0.36 -1.80
C ASP A 588 -0.99 1.06 -2.36
N ILE A 589 -2.10 1.44 -3.02
CA ILE A 589 -2.31 2.79 -3.55
C ILE A 589 -2.22 3.83 -2.42
N SER A 590 -2.86 3.56 -1.28
CA SER A 590 -2.88 4.51 -0.15
C SER A 590 -1.49 4.79 0.41
N LEU A 591 -0.63 3.77 0.52
CA LEU A 591 0.74 3.92 1.02
C LEU A 591 1.62 4.70 0.04
N LYS A 592 1.54 4.38 -1.25
CA LYS A 592 2.28 5.09 -2.30
C LYS A 592 1.83 6.54 -2.44
N LYS A 593 0.52 6.81 -2.37
CA LYS A 593 -0.01 8.17 -2.33
C LYS A 593 0.46 8.96 -1.13
N ALA A 594 0.45 8.34 0.06
CA ALA A 594 0.95 8.97 1.27
C ALA A 594 2.43 9.37 1.11
N PHE A 595 3.25 8.52 0.47
CA PHE A 595 4.64 8.83 0.17
C PHE A 595 4.78 9.98 -0.83
N LYS A 596 3.99 10.02 -1.90
CA LYS A 596 3.99 11.13 -2.88
C LYS A 596 3.60 12.46 -2.26
N GLU A 597 2.58 12.48 -1.40
CA GLU A 597 2.20 13.69 -0.67
C GLU A 597 3.31 14.15 0.29
N ALA A 598 4.01 13.21 0.94
CA ALA A 598 5.19 13.54 1.75
C ALA A 598 6.32 14.14 0.90
N ILE A 599 6.65 13.55 -0.25
CA ILE A 599 7.66 14.08 -1.19
C ILE A 599 7.29 15.49 -1.68
N LYS A 600 6.03 15.71 -2.05
CA LYS A 600 5.53 17.04 -2.45
C LYS A 600 5.66 18.06 -1.32
N ALA A 601 5.30 17.69 -0.10
CA ALA A 601 5.47 18.56 1.06
C ALA A 601 6.95 18.89 1.34
N ILE A 602 7.86 17.92 1.18
CA ILE A 602 9.31 18.12 1.27
C ILE A 602 9.77 19.11 0.19
N HIS A 603 9.43 18.86 -1.07
CA HIS A 603 9.83 19.71 -2.20
C HIS A 603 9.39 21.16 -2.00
N ASP A 604 8.11 21.38 -1.69
CA ASP A 604 7.54 22.72 -1.55
C ASP A 604 8.15 23.52 -0.38
N SER A 605 8.64 22.83 0.66
CA SER A 605 9.03 23.47 1.94
C SER A 605 10.53 23.54 2.15
N CYS A 606 11.24 22.52 1.71
CA CYS A 606 12.67 22.33 1.93
C CYS A 606 13.47 22.36 0.61
N GLY A 607 12.79 22.23 -0.53
CA GLY A 607 13.39 22.27 -1.86
C GLY A 607 13.79 20.90 -2.42
N GLU A 608 14.19 20.93 -3.69
CA GLU A 608 14.49 19.76 -4.53
C GLU A 608 15.61 18.86 -3.96
N LYS A 609 16.60 19.43 -3.26
CA LYS A 609 17.70 18.67 -2.65
C LYS A 609 17.23 17.72 -1.55
N GLU A 610 16.30 18.14 -0.71
CA GLU A 610 15.84 17.32 0.41
C GLU A 610 14.91 16.20 -0.05
N GLU A 611 14.08 16.49 -1.05
CA GLU A 611 13.35 15.47 -1.80
C GLU A 611 14.32 14.41 -2.35
N ALA A 612 15.37 14.85 -3.03
CA ALA A 612 16.36 13.98 -3.64
C ALA A 612 17.06 13.06 -2.61
N ARG A 613 17.33 13.55 -1.40
CA ARG A 613 17.87 12.74 -0.28
C ARG A 613 16.92 11.64 0.17
N VAL A 614 15.63 11.94 0.31
CA VAL A 614 14.61 10.94 0.70
C VAL A 614 14.38 9.91 -0.40
N ILE A 615 14.35 10.34 -1.67
CA ILE A 615 14.29 9.44 -2.84
C ILE A 615 15.49 8.49 -2.85
N LEU A 616 16.70 9.02 -2.66
CA LEU A 616 17.93 8.23 -2.61
C LEU A 616 17.91 7.22 -1.44
N GLY A 617 17.36 7.62 -0.30
CA GLY A 617 17.32 6.82 0.91
C GLY A 617 16.19 5.78 0.99
N LEU A 618 15.15 5.86 0.14
CA LEU A 618 14.06 4.88 0.09
C LEU A 618 14.59 3.49 -0.28
N GLN A 619 14.44 2.47 0.58
CA GLN A 619 14.93 1.11 0.33
C GLN A 619 13.87 0.22 -0.33
N TYR A 620 12.64 0.23 0.20
CA TYR A 620 11.46 -0.42 -0.39
C TYR A 620 10.16 0.23 0.15
N ILE A 621 9.07 0.13 -0.62
CA ILE A 621 7.71 0.55 -0.24
C ILE A 621 6.70 -0.21 -1.10
N GLY A 622 5.75 -0.89 -0.49
CA GLY A 622 4.72 -1.66 -1.20
C GLY A 622 3.82 -2.43 -0.24
N GLY A 623 2.57 -2.66 -0.65
CA GLY A 623 1.56 -3.23 0.23
C GLY A 623 1.37 -2.33 1.46
N ASP A 624 1.67 -2.86 2.64
CA ASP A 624 1.56 -2.18 3.92
C ASP A 624 2.89 -1.98 4.68
N ASP A 625 4.06 -2.31 4.08
CA ASP A 625 5.40 -2.19 4.69
C ASP A 625 6.31 -1.22 3.88
N SER A 626 7.23 -0.55 4.58
CA SER A 626 8.25 0.30 3.97
C SER A 626 9.50 0.44 4.86
N LEU A 627 10.65 0.64 4.22
CA LEU A 627 11.92 1.02 4.85
C LEU A 627 12.54 2.22 4.14
N ILE A 628 12.82 3.29 4.89
CA ILE A 628 13.32 4.56 4.37
C ILE A 628 14.50 5.03 5.21
N LEU A 629 15.59 5.42 4.54
CA LEU A 629 16.65 6.22 5.12
C LEU A 629 16.39 7.70 4.83
N ALA A 630 16.49 8.56 5.82
CA ALA A 630 16.23 9.98 5.64
C ALA A 630 17.13 10.82 6.56
N PRO A 631 17.29 12.13 6.28
CA PRO A 631 17.82 13.05 7.27
C PRO A 631 17.05 12.94 8.58
N SER A 632 17.76 12.83 9.71
CA SER A 632 17.11 12.63 11.02
C SER A 632 16.08 13.72 11.36
N TRP A 633 16.31 14.96 10.95
CA TRP A 633 15.40 16.08 11.16
C TRP A 633 14.11 15.99 10.32
N LEU A 634 14.13 15.28 9.17
CA LEU A 634 12.95 15.02 8.33
C LEU A 634 12.15 13.79 8.75
N SER A 635 12.79 12.85 9.45
CA SER A 635 12.23 11.52 9.69
C SER A 635 10.89 11.52 10.42
N TYR A 636 10.71 12.42 11.38
CA TYR A 636 9.46 12.55 12.13
C TYR A 636 8.33 13.19 11.31
N PRO A 637 8.49 14.38 10.69
CA PRO A 637 7.49 14.91 9.78
C PRO A 637 7.11 13.96 8.64
N LEU A 638 8.10 13.28 8.04
CA LEU A 638 7.87 12.28 7.00
C LEU A 638 6.95 11.16 7.51
N SER A 639 7.25 10.61 8.69
CA SER A 639 6.47 9.52 9.30
C SER A 639 5.04 9.96 9.63
N LEU A 640 4.87 11.19 10.11
CA LEU A 640 3.55 11.75 10.43
C LEU A 640 2.68 11.91 9.18
N ILE A 641 3.23 12.50 8.11
CA ILE A 641 2.50 12.66 6.84
C ILE A 641 2.10 11.29 6.29
N LEU A 642 3.03 10.31 6.29
CA LEU A 642 2.75 8.96 5.84
C LEU A 642 1.58 8.31 6.58
N MET A 643 1.58 8.36 7.91
CA MET A 643 0.53 7.75 8.73
C MET A 643 -0.83 8.43 8.52
N VAL A 644 -0.87 9.77 8.53
CA VAL A 644 -2.12 10.51 8.44
C VAL A 644 -2.73 10.38 7.05
N GLU A 645 -1.93 10.54 5.99
CA GLU A 645 -2.42 10.43 4.61
C GLU A 645 -2.83 8.99 4.29
N PHE A 646 -2.10 7.98 4.77
CA PHE A 646 -2.54 6.58 4.64
C PHE A 646 -3.88 6.34 5.32
N ALA A 647 -4.05 6.74 6.59
CA ALA A 647 -5.29 6.52 7.32
C ALA A 647 -6.49 7.21 6.64
N ARG A 648 -6.29 8.44 6.14
CA ARG A 648 -7.32 9.18 5.38
C ARG A 648 -7.69 8.51 4.07
N ASN A 649 -6.69 8.04 3.31
CA ASN A 649 -6.91 7.31 2.06
C ASN A 649 -7.65 5.98 2.30
N MET A 650 -7.51 5.40 3.50
CA MET A 650 -8.25 4.24 3.98
C MET A 650 -9.60 4.57 4.66
N GLY A 651 -10.07 5.81 4.54
CA GLY A 651 -11.41 6.22 4.96
C GLY A 651 -11.53 6.70 6.40
N TYR A 652 -10.42 7.07 7.06
CA TYR A 652 -10.47 7.66 8.40
C TYR A 652 -11.00 9.11 8.36
N SER A 653 -12.08 9.39 9.09
CA SER A 653 -12.70 10.72 9.28
C SER A 653 -13.01 10.97 10.77
N LEU A 654 -12.93 12.24 11.20
CA LEU A 654 -13.31 12.68 12.56
C LEU A 654 -14.53 13.60 12.59
N ILE A 655 -15.09 13.84 11.41
CA ILE A 655 -16.36 14.53 11.23
C ILE A 655 -17.48 13.49 11.25
N ASP A 656 -17.22 12.31 10.68
CA ASP A 656 -18.20 11.24 10.54
C ASP A 656 -18.00 10.23 11.67
N GLU A 657 -18.90 10.21 12.66
CA GLU A 657 -18.82 9.40 13.88
C GLU A 657 -18.72 7.87 13.66
N CYS A 658 -18.72 7.37 12.43
CA CYS A 658 -19.04 5.98 12.12
C CYS A 658 -18.23 5.31 10.99
N THR A 659 -17.08 5.84 10.54
CA THR A 659 -16.29 5.18 9.48
C THR A 659 -14.84 4.98 9.88
N TYR A 660 -14.59 3.88 10.59
CA TYR A 660 -13.24 3.40 10.90
C TYR A 660 -13.03 2.02 10.28
N THR A 661 -12.15 1.95 9.28
CA THR A 661 -11.83 0.69 8.59
C THR A 661 -10.88 -0.21 9.39
N GLY A 662 -10.12 0.33 10.35
CA GLY A 662 -9.09 -0.42 11.07
C GLY A 662 -7.71 -0.40 10.42
N ALA A 663 -7.62 0.04 9.17
CA ALA A 663 -6.39 0.05 8.39
C ALA A 663 -5.58 1.33 8.68
N THR A 664 -4.51 1.19 9.45
CA THR A 664 -3.59 2.29 9.83
C THR A 664 -2.14 1.83 9.80
N LEU A 665 -1.18 2.73 10.06
CA LEU A 665 0.25 2.39 10.07
C LEU A 665 0.83 2.52 11.48
N SER A 666 1.81 1.69 11.80
CA SER A 666 2.71 1.90 12.94
C SER A 666 4.12 2.17 12.44
N VAL A 667 4.89 2.99 13.16
CA VAL A 667 6.23 3.40 12.74
C VAL A 667 7.26 3.20 13.85
N GLY A 668 8.39 2.60 13.48
CA GLY A 668 9.62 2.59 14.27
C GLY A 668 10.67 3.51 13.64
N LEU A 669 11.37 4.29 14.46
CA LEU A 669 12.37 5.26 14.00
C LEU A 669 13.63 5.22 14.85
N ALA A 670 14.80 5.10 14.24
CA ALA A 670 16.08 5.19 14.93
C ALA A 670 16.98 6.20 14.24
N ALA A 671 17.50 7.19 14.98
CA ALA A 671 18.45 8.16 14.45
C ALA A 671 19.84 7.98 15.06
N MET A 672 20.88 8.08 14.22
CA MET A 672 22.28 7.86 14.61
C MET A 672 23.25 8.56 13.64
N PRO A 673 24.54 8.70 14.00
CA PRO A 673 25.56 9.15 13.07
C PRO A 673 25.68 8.21 11.85
N PRO A 674 26.01 8.69 10.64
CA PRO A 674 26.11 7.86 9.44
C PRO A 674 27.17 6.76 9.53
N ALA A 675 28.25 7.02 10.28
CA ALA A 675 29.31 6.05 10.56
C ALA A 675 28.89 4.91 11.51
N HIS A 676 27.73 5.01 12.17
CA HIS A 676 27.25 3.95 13.04
C HIS A 676 26.79 2.72 12.25
N ASN A 677 26.80 1.58 12.94
CA ASN A 677 26.35 0.32 12.37
C ASN A 677 24.83 0.35 12.08
N ILE A 678 24.47 0.35 10.79
CA ILE A 678 23.09 0.37 10.29
C ILE A 678 22.26 -0.85 10.72
N TRP A 679 22.89 -1.99 11.03
CA TRP A 679 22.21 -3.19 11.53
C TRP A 679 21.66 -3.02 12.92
N ALA A 680 22.47 -2.42 13.78
CA ALA A 680 22.03 -2.10 15.12
C ALA A 680 20.76 -1.22 15.03
N ALA A 681 20.77 -0.21 14.14
CA ALA A 681 19.60 0.61 13.91
C ALA A 681 18.41 -0.14 13.30
N LEU A 682 18.61 -1.06 12.36
CA LEU A 682 17.51 -1.88 11.80
C LEU A 682 16.87 -2.80 12.86
N ASP A 683 17.68 -3.38 13.75
CA ASP A 683 17.22 -4.15 14.90
C ASP A 683 16.46 -3.25 15.91
N ALA A 684 17.02 -2.08 16.23
CA ALA A 684 16.38 -1.05 17.05
C ALA A 684 15.01 -0.65 16.52
N VAL A 685 14.94 -0.30 15.23
CA VAL A 685 13.70 0.08 14.55
C VAL A 685 12.67 -1.05 14.57
N SER A 686 13.09 -2.31 14.39
CA SER A 686 12.17 -3.44 14.42
C SER A 686 11.53 -3.64 15.79
N VAL A 687 12.31 -3.47 16.87
CA VAL A 687 11.78 -3.51 18.24
C VAL A 687 10.87 -2.32 18.51
N LEU A 688 11.25 -1.11 18.10
CA LEU A 688 10.44 0.10 18.25
C LEU A 688 9.11 -0.01 17.50
N LEU A 689 9.13 -0.50 16.26
CA LEU A 689 7.93 -0.74 15.46
C LEU A 689 6.98 -1.74 16.14
N SER A 690 7.52 -2.80 16.73
CA SER A 690 6.73 -3.76 17.51
C SER A 690 6.05 -3.08 18.72
N ARG A 691 6.78 -2.23 19.44
CA ARG A 691 6.21 -1.42 20.54
C ARG A 691 5.15 -0.44 20.07
N ALA A 692 5.36 0.19 18.91
CA ALA A 692 4.37 1.05 18.30
C ALA A 692 3.09 0.27 17.96
N LYS A 693 3.20 -0.91 17.35
CA LYS A 693 2.06 -1.79 17.04
C LYS A 693 1.25 -2.20 18.27
N ASP A 694 1.92 -2.52 19.38
CA ASP A 694 1.26 -2.90 20.64
C ASP A 694 0.27 -1.82 21.14
N LYS A 695 0.54 -0.54 20.84
CA LYS A 695 -0.30 0.60 21.25
C LYS A 695 -1.14 1.19 20.11
N GLY A 696 -0.66 1.10 18.87
CA GLY A 696 -1.29 1.69 17.68
C GLY A 696 -2.43 0.88 17.09
N ARG A 697 -2.55 -0.42 17.43
CA ARG A 697 -3.62 -1.32 16.96
C ARG A 697 -4.94 -1.15 17.71
N PHE A 698 -5.28 0.08 18.13
CA PHE A 698 -6.53 0.35 18.81
C PHE A 698 -7.55 0.96 17.85
N PRO A 699 -8.85 0.63 17.98
CA PRO A 699 -9.89 1.33 17.25
C PRO A 699 -9.78 2.85 17.47
N PHE A 700 -10.03 3.64 16.42
CA PHE A 700 -10.00 5.11 16.44
C PHE A 700 -8.63 5.79 16.44
N TYR A 701 -7.51 5.07 16.55
CA TYR A 701 -6.19 5.66 16.32
C TYR A 701 -5.85 5.66 14.83
N MET A 702 -5.09 6.65 14.38
CA MET A 702 -4.42 6.68 13.07
C MET A 702 -3.09 5.90 13.09
N GLY A 703 -2.69 5.38 14.26
CA GLY A 703 -1.48 4.60 14.45
C GLY A 703 -0.61 5.06 15.62
N ALA A 704 0.63 4.59 15.66
CA ALA A 704 1.60 5.03 16.66
C ALA A 704 3.04 5.11 16.13
N ILE A 705 3.86 5.96 16.75
CA ILE A 705 5.28 6.14 16.47
C ILE A 705 6.10 5.83 17.72
N ALA A 706 7.13 4.99 17.59
CA ALA A 706 8.16 4.82 18.62
C ALA A 706 9.53 5.15 18.02
N PHE A 707 10.37 5.86 18.79
CA PHE A 707 11.64 6.36 18.31
C PHE A 707 12.75 6.35 19.37
N ASP A 708 13.99 6.18 18.92
CA ASP A 708 15.19 6.37 19.74
C ASP A 708 16.27 7.10 18.95
N VAL A 709 17.15 7.79 19.66
CA VAL A 709 18.25 8.56 19.08
C VAL A 709 19.52 8.23 19.85
N THR A 710 20.63 8.07 19.13
CA THR A 710 21.95 7.99 19.74
C THR A 710 22.93 8.92 19.06
N GLU A 711 23.88 9.47 19.82
CA GLU A 711 25.03 10.24 19.31
C GLU A 711 26.35 9.46 19.49
N GLY A 712 26.29 8.27 20.11
CA GLY A 712 27.45 7.41 20.39
C GLY A 712 27.05 6.06 20.98
N GLY A 713 27.90 5.04 20.84
CA GLY A 713 27.59 3.67 21.26
C GLY A 713 26.63 2.92 20.32
N LEU A 714 26.43 1.63 20.57
CA LEU A 714 25.60 0.75 19.74
C LEU A 714 24.11 0.91 20.09
N LEU A 715 23.30 1.34 19.12
CA LEU A 715 21.85 1.40 19.23
C LEU A 715 21.26 0.08 18.70
N THR A 716 21.18 -0.95 19.54
CA THR A 716 20.52 -2.23 19.20
C THR A 716 19.06 -2.28 19.66
N GLY A 717 18.28 -3.25 19.19
CA GLY A 717 16.92 -3.56 19.65
C GLY A 717 16.78 -3.69 21.15
N GLU A 718 17.70 -4.42 21.78
CA GLU A 718 17.72 -4.56 23.23
C GLU A 718 17.93 -3.21 23.93
N THR A 719 18.91 -2.42 23.49
CA THR A 719 19.21 -1.12 24.11
C THR A 719 18.10 -0.09 23.89
N ALA A 720 17.50 -0.05 22.70
CA ALA A 720 16.40 0.86 22.37
C ALA A 720 15.16 0.51 23.19
N GLY A 721 14.81 -0.77 23.22
CA GLY A 721 13.69 -1.26 24.02
C GLY A 721 13.90 -1.04 25.53
N ALA A 722 15.11 -1.23 26.04
CA ALA A 722 15.44 -0.99 27.45
C ALA A 722 15.36 0.50 27.80
N ARG A 723 16.00 1.37 27.01
CA ARG A 723 15.95 2.83 27.19
C ARG A 723 14.53 3.36 27.15
N MET A 724 13.73 2.92 26.18
CA MET A 724 12.33 3.33 26.09
C MET A 724 11.55 2.95 27.36
N ARG A 725 11.68 1.71 27.84
CA ARG A 725 11.03 1.25 29.08
C ARG A 725 11.52 2.02 30.31
N GLU A 726 12.80 2.33 30.38
CA GLU A 726 13.38 3.10 31.47
C GLU A 726 12.88 4.55 31.47
N LEU A 727 12.87 5.22 30.32
CA LEU A 727 12.32 6.56 30.16
C LEU A 727 10.84 6.62 30.52
N GLN A 728 10.04 5.62 30.10
CA GLN A 728 8.64 5.49 30.50
C GLN A 728 8.50 5.31 32.01
N LYS A 729 9.29 4.41 32.62
CA LYS A 729 9.29 4.14 34.07
C LYS A 729 9.67 5.37 34.89
N LEU A 730 10.56 6.21 34.35
CA LEU A 730 10.97 7.47 34.96
C LEU A 730 10.03 8.63 34.64
N HIS A 731 8.94 8.39 33.90
CA HIS A 731 8.01 9.41 33.40
C HIS A 731 8.69 10.52 32.56
N LEU A 732 9.79 10.18 31.90
CA LEU A 732 10.54 11.06 31.00
C LEU A 732 10.12 10.90 29.53
N SER A 733 9.30 9.89 29.22
CA SER A 733 8.77 9.65 27.88
C SER A 733 7.37 9.06 27.94
N CYS A 734 6.50 9.54 27.05
CA CYS A 734 5.16 9.00 26.80
C CYS A 734 5.10 8.12 25.54
N GLN A 735 6.24 7.75 24.95
CA GLN A 735 6.26 6.88 23.77
C GLN A 735 5.63 5.51 24.06
N PRO A 736 5.10 4.76 23.07
CA PRO A 736 4.86 5.19 21.70
C PRO A 736 3.87 6.36 21.65
N TRP A 737 4.12 7.30 20.77
CA TRP A 737 3.19 8.41 20.52
C TRP A 737 2.04 7.93 19.67
N ILE A 738 0.84 7.98 20.23
CA ILE A 738 -0.39 7.63 19.55
C ILE A 738 -0.87 8.83 18.73
N ILE A 739 -1.24 8.59 17.48
CA ILE A 739 -1.82 9.60 16.60
C ILE A 739 -3.33 9.35 16.52
N GLY A 740 -4.14 10.32 16.97
CA GLY A 740 -5.61 10.21 16.94
C GLY A 740 -6.31 11.08 18.00
N PRO A 741 -7.66 11.19 17.95
CA PRO A 741 -8.49 12.04 18.81
C PRO A 741 -8.54 11.63 20.29
N TYR A 742 -8.07 10.43 20.62
CA TYR A 742 -8.08 9.87 21.97
C TYR A 742 -6.68 9.50 22.43
N GLY A 743 -5.65 10.22 21.95
CA GLY A 743 -4.28 9.99 22.38
C GLY A 743 -4.16 10.27 23.89
N ASP A 744 -3.79 9.24 24.66
CA ASP A 744 -3.69 9.31 26.13
C ASP A 744 -2.75 10.43 26.57
N GLY A 745 -3.37 11.53 27.03
CA GLY A 745 -2.78 12.44 27.99
C GLY A 745 -2.87 11.82 29.38
N GLY A 746 -1.86 11.03 29.73
CA GLY A 746 -1.59 10.56 31.10
C GLY A 746 -1.72 9.06 31.25
N CYS A 747 -0.66 8.42 31.73
CA CYS A 747 -0.63 7.01 32.11
C CYS A 747 -1.93 6.52 32.80
N ASP A 748 -2.64 5.54 32.24
CA ASP A 748 -3.59 4.74 33.04
C ASP A 748 -3.19 3.24 32.99
N PRO A 749 -2.52 2.73 34.05
CA PRO A 749 -2.14 1.33 34.10
C PRO A 749 -3.31 0.37 34.37
N PHE A 750 -4.46 0.82 34.89
CA PHE A 750 -5.62 -0.06 35.14
C PHE A 750 -6.91 0.76 35.38
N LYS A 751 -7.67 1.04 34.32
CA LYS A 751 -9.13 1.17 34.42
C LYS A 751 -9.82 -0.04 33.78
N PRO A 752 -10.46 -0.91 34.57
CA PRO A 752 -10.87 -2.23 34.12
C PRO A 752 -12.33 -2.25 33.62
N PHE A 753 -12.61 -3.27 32.79
CA PHE A 753 -13.91 -3.86 32.45
C PHE A 753 -14.82 -3.19 31.38
N ARG A 754 -14.91 -3.93 30.26
CA ARG A 754 -16.13 -4.49 29.62
C ARG A 754 -17.27 -3.59 29.09
N VAL A 755 -17.57 -3.86 27.81
CA VAL A 755 -18.88 -3.93 27.08
C VAL A 755 -19.26 -2.69 26.21
N PRO A 756 -19.73 -2.89 24.95
CA PRO A 756 -20.20 -1.85 24.02
C PRO A 756 -21.67 -1.43 24.30
N PRO A 757 -22.36 -0.77 23.34
CA PRO A 757 -22.58 0.67 23.21
C PRO A 757 -23.91 1.16 23.82
N ARG A 758 -24.09 2.49 23.80
CA ARG A 758 -25.25 3.32 24.21
C ARG A 758 -25.28 3.77 25.67
N ALA A 759 -24.95 5.05 25.86
CA ALA A 759 -25.93 6.08 26.20
C ALA A 759 -25.21 7.42 26.31
N GLU A 760 -25.76 8.41 25.61
CA GLU A 760 -25.64 9.85 25.83
C GLU A 760 -24.95 10.24 27.14
N ARG A 761 -23.67 10.60 27.05
CA ARG A 761 -23.05 11.52 27.98
C ARG A 761 -22.25 12.51 27.16
N GLU A 762 -22.60 13.78 27.29
CA GLU A 762 -21.79 14.92 26.86
C GLU A 762 -20.33 14.67 27.24
N VAL A 763 -19.50 14.35 26.25
CA VAL A 763 -18.07 14.28 26.41
C VAL A 763 -17.57 15.71 26.36
N ARG A 764 -17.22 16.28 27.52
CA ARG A 764 -16.51 17.55 27.55
C ARG A 764 -15.08 17.34 27.01
N PRO A 765 -14.62 18.06 25.97
CA PRO A 765 -13.49 17.65 25.14
C PRO A 765 -12.11 18.03 25.69
N GLU A 766 -11.98 18.31 26.99
CA GLU A 766 -10.90 19.21 27.42
C GLU A 766 -9.54 18.57 27.68
N ARG A 767 -9.38 17.24 27.69
CA ARG A 767 -8.04 16.62 27.89
C ARG A 767 -7.92 15.26 27.20
N GLY A 768 -7.12 15.17 26.14
CA GLY A 768 -6.79 13.90 25.48
C GLY A 768 -6.36 14.01 24.00
N LEU A 769 -5.56 15.02 23.64
CA LEU A 769 -5.19 15.32 22.24
C LEU A 769 -3.78 15.92 22.21
N ASP A 770 -2.74 15.09 22.35
CA ASP A 770 -1.47 15.63 22.83
C ASP A 770 -0.38 15.82 21.76
N ALA A 771 -0.04 14.83 20.92
CA ALA A 771 1.18 14.95 20.08
C ALA A 771 1.04 15.92 18.88
N LEU A 772 0.00 15.74 18.05
CA LEU A 772 -0.21 16.56 16.85
C LEU A 772 -0.58 18.00 17.20
N TRP A 773 -1.41 18.19 18.24
CA TRP A 773 -1.80 19.50 18.75
C TRP A 773 -0.68 20.21 19.51
N ALA A 774 0.14 19.49 20.30
CA ALA A 774 1.35 20.09 20.88
C ALA A 774 2.29 20.58 19.78
N LEU A 775 2.42 19.82 18.68
CA LEU A 775 3.19 20.24 17.52
C LEU A 775 2.60 21.52 16.90
N ILE A 776 1.29 21.54 16.62
CA ILE A 776 0.59 22.72 16.06
C ILE A 776 0.73 23.94 16.94
N LYS A 777 0.63 23.75 18.26
CA LYS A 777 0.81 24.82 19.25
C LYS A 777 2.25 25.35 19.27
N VAL A 778 3.25 24.47 19.23
CA VAL A 778 4.67 24.85 19.07
C VAL A 778 4.90 25.56 17.74
N LEU A 779 4.13 25.22 16.70
CA LEU A 779 4.12 25.87 15.40
C LEU A 779 3.30 27.17 15.37
N GLY A 780 2.65 27.60 16.45
CA GLY A 780 1.85 28.83 16.51
C GLY A 780 0.54 28.76 15.71
N GLY A 781 0.04 27.57 15.39
CA GLY A 781 -1.20 27.35 14.66
C GLY A 781 -2.40 27.08 15.58
N GLU A 782 -2.58 27.84 16.66
CA GLU A 782 -3.56 27.55 17.72
C GLU A 782 -5.04 27.41 17.25
N GLU A 783 -5.34 27.82 16.01
CA GLU A 783 -6.68 27.74 15.40
C GLU A 783 -6.87 26.57 14.41
N ILE A 784 -5.81 25.80 14.08
CA ILE A 784 -5.89 24.72 13.08
C ILE A 784 -6.18 23.39 13.78
N ASP A 785 -7.36 22.82 13.50
CA ASP A 785 -7.69 21.44 13.88
C ASP A 785 -7.23 20.48 12.78
N PRO A 786 -6.10 19.78 12.94
CA PRO A 786 -5.55 18.94 11.89
C PRO A 786 -6.42 17.71 11.59
N LEU A 787 -7.41 17.45 12.43
CA LEU A 787 -8.33 16.33 12.29
C LEU A 787 -9.58 16.72 11.50
N ARG A 788 -9.85 18.02 11.33
CA ARG A 788 -11.05 18.57 10.69
C ARG A 788 -10.77 19.62 9.62
N SER A 789 -9.55 20.13 9.54
CA SER A 789 -9.16 21.16 8.59
C SER A 789 -9.18 20.63 7.15
N PRO A 790 -9.56 21.46 6.16
CA PRO A 790 -9.42 21.15 4.74
C PRO A 790 -7.98 20.80 4.35
N ASP A 791 -7.84 20.04 3.27
CA ASP A 791 -6.54 19.60 2.75
C ASP A 791 -5.57 20.74 2.46
N SER A 792 -6.08 21.90 2.03
CA SER A 792 -5.26 23.10 1.79
C SER A 792 -4.62 23.65 3.06
N GLU A 793 -5.36 23.67 4.17
CA GLU A 793 -4.87 24.13 5.48
C GLU A 793 -3.87 23.13 6.07
N LEU A 794 -4.17 21.85 5.95
CA LEU A 794 -3.28 20.77 6.39
C LEU A 794 -1.97 20.75 5.61
N ARG A 795 -2.04 20.93 4.29
CA ARG A 795 -0.84 21.10 3.46
C ARG A 795 -0.05 22.32 3.89
N SER A 796 -0.71 23.42 4.23
CA SER A 796 -0.04 24.60 4.79
C SER A 796 0.66 24.28 6.11
N LEU A 797 0.02 23.50 6.99
CA LEU A 797 0.59 23.08 8.26
C LEU A 797 1.78 22.14 8.08
N TYR A 798 1.66 21.12 7.24
CA TYR A 798 2.77 20.23 6.91
C TYR A 798 3.94 21.02 6.33
N ARG A 799 3.65 21.95 5.41
CA ARG A 799 4.70 22.82 4.85
C ARG A 799 5.38 23.67 5.92
N GLU A 800 4.61 24.23 6.85
CA GLU A 800 5.15 25.02 7.95
C GLU A 800 6.01 24.16 8.91
N LEU A 801 5.57 22.95 9.25
CA LEU A 801 6.33 22.00 10.06
C LEU A 801 7.68 21.69 9.40
N MET A 802 7.65 21.41 8.09
CA MET A 802 8.83 21.09 7.30
C MET A 802 9.77 22.29 7.20
N ARG A 803 9.23 23.48 6.87
CA ARG A 803 9.98 24.73 6.80
C ARG A 803 10.69 25.06 8.11
N ARG A 804 10.00 24.99 9.26
CA ARG A 804 10.64 25.26 10.56
C ARG A 804 11.70 24.23 10.93
N SER A 805 11.44 22.95 10.65
CA SER A 805 12.44 21.90 10.87
C SER A 805 13.69 22.15 10.03
N TYR A 806 13.50 22.58 8.77
CA TYR A 806 14.58 22.95 7.87
C TYR A 806 15.34 24.22 8.31
N GLU A 807 14.64 25.25 8.79
CA GLU A 807 15.27 26.47 9.31
C GLU A 807 16.15 26.19 10.52
N GLU A 808 15.69 25.37 11.47
CA GLU A 808 16.51 24.96 12.61
C GLU A 808 17.70 24.10 12.18
N TYR A 809 17.52 23.24 11.18
CA TYR A 809 18.61 22.49 10.56
C TYR A 809 19.66 23.43 9.93
N GLU A 810 19.25 24.42 9.14
CA GLU A 810 20.14 25.38 8.48
C GLU A 810 20.92 26.25 9.50
N ARG A 811 20.26 26.65 10.60
CA ARG A 811 20.95 27.29 11.74
C ARG A 811 21.98 26.34 12.36
N ALA A 812 21.61 25.09 12.61
CA ALA A 812 22.49 24.10 13.22
C ALA A 812 23.74 23.82 12.36
N LYS A 813 23.56 23.77 11.04
CA LYS A 813 24.57 23.56 10.01
C LYS A 813 25.55 24.71 9.93
N ARG A 814 25.08 25.96 9.94
CA ARG A 814 25.93 27.18 9.97
C ARG A 814 26.66 27.41 11.30
N GLY A 815 26.59 26.45 12.22
CA GLY A 815 27.21 26.57 13.54
C GLY A 815 26.48 27.53 14.48
N GLU A 816 25.37 28.15 14.04
CA GLU A 816 24.59 29.09 14.84
C GLU A 816 24.08 28.42 16.13
N GLU A 817 23.83 29.26 17.13
CA GLU A 817 23.28 28.81 18.41
C GLU A 817 21.79 28.50 18.21
N THR A 818 21.46 27.21 18.17
CA THR A 818 20.07 26.75 18.08
C THR A 818 19.42 26.73 19.46
N ARG A 819 18.09 26.78 19.55
CA ARG A 819 17.36 26.64 20.83
C ARG A 819 17.80 25.42 21.63
N LEU A 820 18.08 24.31 20.94
CA LEU A 820 18.62 23.08 21.54
C LEU A 820 20.05 23.25 22.09
N LYS A 821 20.92 24.02 21.42
CA LYS A 821 22.25 24.37 21.93
C LYS A 821 22.15 25.33 23.12
N GLU A 822 21.23 26.30 23.11
CA GLU A 822 20.98 27.20 24.24
C GLU A 822 20.56 26.41 25.47
N ILE A 823 19.57 25.52 25.32
CA ILE A 823 19.09 24.63 26.38
C ILE A 823 20.22 23.71 26.87
N ARG A 824 20.97 23.07 25.97
CA ARG A 824 22.11 22.20 26.36
C ARG A 824 23.24 22.97 27.06
N ARG A 825 23.57 24.18 26.60
CA ARG A 825 24.63 25.01 27.17
C ARG A 825 24.20 25.57 28.53
N PHE A 826 22.92 25.89 28.68
CA PHE A 826 22.32 26.29 29.95
C PHE A 826 22.29 25.11 30.94
N ILE A 827 21.83 23.92 30.52
CA ILE A 827 21.90 22.68 31.31
C ILE A 827 23.34 22.40 31.76
N ARG A 828 24.33 22.48 30.86
CA ARG A 828 25.75 22.30 31.23
C ARG A 828 26.26 23.38 32.18
N LYS A 829 25.79 24.62 32.08
CA LYS A 829 26.09 25.70 33.05
C LYS A 829 25.47 25.44 34.41
N VAL A 830 24.25 24.90 34.46
CA VAL A 830 23.54 24.52 35.69
C VAL A 830 24.17 23.27 36.32
N GLU A 831 24.60 22.29 35.52
CA GLU A 831 25.29 21.08 35.99
C GLU A 831 26.72 21.36 36.47
N SER A 832 27.35 22.45 36.02
CA SER A 832 28.67 22.91 36.51
C SER A 832 28.58 23.92 37.67
N PHE A 833 27.37 24.30 38.08
CA PHE A 833 27.15 25.20 39.22
C PHE A 833 27.63 24.62 40.57
N PRO A 834 27.42 23.33 40.89
CA PRO A 834 27.84 22.75 42.17
C PRO A 834 29.36 22.73 42.37
N SER A 835 30.13 22.51 41.28
CA SER A 835 31.60 22.45 41.33
C SER A 835 32.24 23.82 41.51
N ARG A 836 31.56 24.92 41.13
CA ARG A 836 32.01 26.29 41.35
C ARG A 836 31.80 26.80 42.78
N PHE A 837 30.89 26.20 43.54
CA PHE A 837 30.55 26.64 44.90
C PHE A 837 30.85 25.60 45.99
N GLY A 838 31.53 24.50 45.65
CA GLY A 838 32.07 23.55 46.62
C GLY A 838 31.06 22.58 47.25
N PHE A 839 29.93 22.32 46.59
CA PHE A 839 28.94 21.35 47.08
C PHE A 839 29.30 19.92 46.65
N SER A 840 29.38 18.99 47.61
CA SER A 840 29.60 17.56 47.32
C SER A 840 28.29 16.92 46.82
N LEU A 841 28.35 16.32 45.63
CA LEU A 841 27.22 15.67 44.96
C LEU A 841 26.66 14.49 45.75
N SER A 842 25.46 14.63 46.33
CA SER A 842 24.59 13.47 46.65
C SER A 842 23.09 13.72 46.66
N ASP A 843 22.56 14.93 46.46
CA ASP A 843 21.10 15.14 46.49
C ASP A 843 20.47 15.20 45.10
N ARG A 844 19.94 14.04 44.70
CA ARG A 844 19.13 13.80 43.49
C ARG A 844 17.93 14.76 43.38
N GLU A 845 17.46 15.27 44.51
CA GLU A 845 16.35 16.22 44.63
C GLU A 845 16.75 17.65 44.21
N TYR A 846 18.01 18.05 44.44
CA TYR A 846 18.51 19.37 44.06
C TYR A 846 18.72 19.51 42.55
N SER A 847 19.12 18.43 41.87
CA SER A 847 19.24 18.37 40.41
C SER A 847 17.87 18.47 39.72
N SER A 848 16.85 17.83 40.31
CA SER A 848 15.46 17.93 39.85
C SER A 848 14.87 19.33 40.08
N LEU A 849 15.14 19.95 41.24
CA LEU A 849 14.70 21.30 41.57
C LEU A 849 15.37 22.36 40.70
N ALA A 850 16.68 22.23 40.43
CA ALA A 850 17.42 23.13 39.55
C ALA A 850 16.96 23.00 38.07
N ARG A 851 16.58 21.79 37.64
CA ARG A 851 15.98 21.56 36.31
C ARG A 851 14.56 22.12 36.20
N ALA A 852 13.77 22.02 37.27
CA ALA A 852 12.43 22.63 37.33
C ALA A 852 12.49 24.17 37.37
N LEU A 853 13.41 24.74 38.14
CA LEU A 853 13.68 26.19 38.17
C LEU A 853 14.27 26.71 36.85
N ALA A 854 15.10 25.92 36.17
CA ALA A 854 15.61 26.21 34.83
C ALA A 854 14.50 26.25 33.77
N LEU A 855 13.47 25.40 33.90
CA LEU A 855 12.28 25.44 33.07
C LEU A 855 11.40 26.65 33.40
N TYR A 856 11.25 26.98 34.69
CA TYR A 856 10.48 28.12 35.19
C TYR A 856 11.08 29.49 34.81
N GLU A 857 12.40 29.68 34.87
CA GLU A 857 13.04 30.97 34.50
C GLU A 857 13.19 31.19 32.99
N SER A 858 12.92 30.17 32.17
CA SER A 858 12.95 30.30 30.70
C SER A 858 11.70 30.97 30.10
N GLU A 859 10.73 31.35 30.94
CA GLU A 859 9.40 31.84 30.57
C GLU A 859 9.23 33.38 30.62
N ASP A 860 9.87 34.13 29.73
CA ASP A 860 9.47 35.54 29.53
C ASP A 860 8.47 35.74 28.36
N ARG A 861 7.84 34.67 27.83
CA ARG A 861 6.79 34.78 26.78
C ARG A 861 5.66 33.77 26.91
N GLY A 862 4.86 33.94 27.98
CA GLY A 862 3.41 33.77 28.01
C GLY A 862 2.80 32.44 27.56
N LEU A 863 2.62 31.49 28.50
CA LEU A 863 1.63 30.41 28.41
C LEU A 863 1.15 30.01 29.82
N ARG A 864 0.35 30.88 30.44
CA ARG A 864 -0.04 30.85 31.86
C ARG A 864 -1.07 29.78 32.27
N SER A 865 -1.56 28.91 31.40
CA SER A 865 -2.79 28.14 31.68
C SER A 865 -2.66 26.62 31.81
N LEU A 866 -1.50 26.00 31.55
CA LEU A 866 -1.41 24.53 31.50
C LEU A 866 -0.77 23.85 32.72
N PHE A 867 -0.02 24.57 33.55
CA PHE A 867 0.70 23.96 34.69
C PHE A 867 0.35 24.53 36.07
N MET A 868 -0.64 25.42 36.15
CA MET A 868 -1.03 26.09 37.40
C MET A 868 -1.57 25.12 38.47
N ASN A 869 -2.22 24.01 38.10
CA ASN A 869 -2.80 23.10 39.08
C ASN A 869 -1.80 22.06 39.63
N ASP A 870 -0.88 21.57 38.80
CA ASP A 870 0.10 20.55 39.22
C ASP A 870 1.28 21.16 39.98
N ILE A 871 1.71 22.38 39.60
CA ILE A 871 2.71 23.14 40.36
C ILE A 871 2.15 23.57 41.72
N LEU A 872 0.85 23.92 41.80
CA LEU A 872 0.20 24.21 43.09
C LEU A 872 0.03 22.95 43.94
N GLU A 873 -0.18 21.77 43.36
CA GLU A 873 -0.34 20.52 44.12
C GLU A 873 1.00 20.02 44.68
N ASP A 874 2.10 20.19 43.93
CA ASP A 874 3.45 19.88 44.39
C ASP A 874 4.04 20.94 45.34
N LEU A 875 3.72 22.23 45.16
CA LEU A 875 4.00 23.27 46.17
C LEU A 875 3.17 23.07 47.43
N ASN A 876 1.92 22.59 47.34
CA ASN A 876 1.06 22.28 48.49
C ASN A 876 1.55 21.03 49.24
N ARG A 877 2.12 20.03 48.53
CA ARG A 877 2.85 18.91 49.14
C ARG A 877 4.14 19.35 49.83
N LEU A 878 4.92 20.23 49.22
CA LEU A 878 6.11 20.80 49.85
C LEU A 878 5.74 21.66 51.08
N CYS A 879 4.66 22.45 51.02
CA CYS A 879 4.18 23.25 52.15
C CYS A 879 3.64 22.37 53.29
N LYS A 880 3.00 21.23 53.00
CA LYS A 880 2.57 20.24 54.00
C LYS A 880 3.74 19.52 54.68
N ILE A 881 4.84 19.30 53.96
CA ILE A 881 6.07 18.70 54.49
C ILE A 881 6.87 19.74 55.31
N LEU A 882 6.86 21.00 54.90
CA LEU A 882 7.60 22.09 55.57
C LEU A 882 6.87 22.70 56.78
N MET A 883 5.54 22.56 56.90
CA MET A 883 4.76 23.15 58.01
C MET A 883 4.34 22.20 59.14
N GLY A 884 4.84 20.97 59.19
CA GLY A 884 4.74 20.10 60.37
C GLY A 884 3.32 19.86 60.90
N GLY A 885 2.57 18.98 60.24
CA GLY A 885 1.46 18.22 60.83
C GLY A 885 0.29 19.01 61.45
N ALA A 886 -0.69 19.40 60.63
CA ALA A 886 -2.12 19.35 60.97
C ALA A 886 -2.98 19.43 59.68
N ALA A 887 -3.88 18.44 59.52
CA ALA A 887 -4.90 18.21 58.47
C ALA A 887 -4.42 17.88 57.04
#